data_AF-A0A814MCW3-F1
#
_entry.id   AF-A0A814MCW3-F1
#
_cell.length_a   1.000
_cell.length_b   1.000
_cell.length_c   1.000
_cell.angle_alpha   90.00
_cell.angle_beta   90.00
_cell.angle_gamma   90.00
#
_symmetry.space_group_name_H-M   'P 1'
#
loop_
_entity.id
_entity.type
_entity.pdbx_description
1 polymer ?
#
loop_
_entity_poly.entity_id
_entity_poly.type
_entity_poly.pdbx_seq_one_letter_code
_entity_poly.pdbx_strand_id
1 'polypeptide(L)'
;MPRVLSEKKQIINHIENLSNEIFYEIFDYLDGCDIYQSFSNLNIRFQDFITHSTFYLKVQFSSKFQSNLTIKDRYERYILPNKHRIISFYCDNQLYYEEFIQLSPINSTFNHLESIILKDISTIQFVNLFSYLKSLPRLSSLQIFFDSCEDDIGAIYQLIFQLPFLKYLKLDIHDFEISDLTLPMATNKQYSSIEFFVFLHYLTLDQFCHLLSYTPRLTHLYCYTIRDFKLTNSIDIFTKLNNLVLFNLCTMDLSCNLCQALLSKLPLQLKILSVTVSDRDISYLDANRWEELIRKNMPNLERFTLCLQEKMDERFQITNYHKTIPNYFLPFWMEKEWIFRIVVEDDKIDYDIFPHSQTFYDFEEHLSYDRNSCPGVNLNIINLNKKQVYINRLKNLFKVINVTRLVIKCSIDSMKAFMKIFKLLPNLMMLRVTVLKHPYEFLDVENDMIQLRRYLEKSKITNVTLVNAKGSNDVDFIIGLSPQMKSFSIQIISNCDFLRVAYWILYRIKMNKMSHPMVCYDLPQIVVPKLTFTFYPTWGPKSKNIKTVIKCSIDSMKAFIEILKLLPNLMMLRVTFLTHPDEFLDAKKDMIELRRCVKNTIANSSSLGFIELKNKLLDLNENVPRRLDIIKIFLLGRDYKQNDEPVWNNGNVLFTPDLRQFENIFNTLGFDGEWAKIKEEYMKRNLHVYRDGFNRHGHGNTKPSYWAYGYMTLQMYKDTISPEEFQEYSLTQTQTQLNQTNSSQTTGLAYYCGGISSYTLWQTFSSDGITMIIDTTSCNFNSTPLYFTSMAGTSDHWALIGYTAIYRPSSNVFTVYTRSTYYPNGTFLLIESQRFQWNVNWFGLSR
;
A
#
# COMPACT_ATOMS: atom_id res chain seq x y z
N MET A 1 1.97 -18.42 54.82
CA MET A 1 2.73 -18.29 53.55
C MET A 1 2.32 -19.42 52.62
N PRO A 2 1.87 -19.13 51.39
CA PRO A 2 1.36 -20.12 50.44
C PRO A 2 2.49 -20.76 49.63
N ARG A 3 2.33 -22.05 49.32
CA ARG A 3 3.11 -22.75 48.29
C ARG A 3 2.63 -22.27 46.93
N VAL A 4 3.55 -21.67 46.18
CA VAL A 4 3.39 -21.34 44.76
C VAL A 4 3.19 -22.65 43.99
N LEU A 5 1.96 -22.91 43.56
CA LEU A 5 1.67 -23.94 42.56
C LEU A 5 2.20 -23.44 41.22
N SER A 6 3.09 -24.23 40.62
CA SER A 6 3.59 -24.02 39.27
C SER A 6 2.44 -24.09 38.26
N GLU A 7 2.12 -22.97 37.63
CA GLU A 7 1.24 -22.93 36.46
C GLU A 7 1.86 -23.76 35.33
N LYS A 8 1.33 -24.97 35.12
CA LYS A 8 1.51 -25.66 33.85
C LYS A 8 0.78 -24.83 32.80
N LYS A 9 1.51 -24.23 31.85
CA LYS A 9 0.94 -23.66 30.63
C LYS A 9 0.03 -24.71 29.97
N GLN A 10 -1.27 -24.53 30.10
CA GLN A 10 -2.27 -25.36 29.46
C GLN A 10 -2.15 -25.13 27.95
N ILE A 11 -1.88 -26.18 27.18
CA ILE A 11 -1.80 -26.09 25.73
C ILE A 11 -3.25 -26.00 25.21
N ILE A 12 -3.65 -24.82 24.72
CA ILE A 12 -4.98 -24.59 24.15
C ILE A 12 -5.00 -25.17 22.73
N ASN A 13 -5.50 -26.39 22.59
CA ASN A 13 -5.61 -27.08 21.29
C ASN A 13 -7.01 -27.02 20.66
N HIS A 14 -8.03 -26.58 21.42
CA HIS A 14 -9.43 -26.56 21.00
C HIS A 14 -10.16 -25.33 21.55
N ILE A 15 -11.18 -24.86 20.84
CA ILE A 15 -11.98 -23.68 21.23
C ILE A 15 -12.68 -23.91 22.57
N GLU A 16 -13.08 -25.16 22.89
CA GLU A 16 -13.73 -25.48 24.16
C GLU A 16 -12.78 -25.42 25.38
N ASN A 17 -11.48 -25.29 25.15
CA ASN A 17 -10.49 -25.10 26.21
C ASN A 17 -10.24 -23.62 26.54
N LEU A 18 -10.84 -22.69 25.79
CA LEU A 18 -10.77 -21.26 26.12
C LEU A 18 -11.54 -20.96 27.40
N SER A 19 -11.03 -19.99 28.16
CA SER A 19 -11.64 -19.56 29.41
C SER A 19 -12.99 -18.86 29.18
N ASN A 20 -13.80 -18.78 30.24
CA ASN A 20 -15.13 -18.16 30.16
C ASN A 20 -15.04 -16.66 29.82
N GLU A 21 -13.98 -15.98 30.27
CA GLU A 21 -13.73 -14.56 30.04
C GLU A 21 -13.57 -14.27 28.55
N ILE A 22 -12.82 -15.12 27.83
CA ILE A 22 -12.66 -14.99 26.38
C ILE A 22 -14.01 -15.18 25.68
N PHE A 23 -14.84 -16.11 26.14
CA PHE A 23 -16.17 -16.28 25.57
C PHE A 23 -17.10 -15.11 25.87
N TYR A 24 -16.99 -14.45 27.03
CA TYR A 24 -17.73 -13.21 27.27
C TYR A 24 -17.34 -12.12 26.26
N GLU A 25 -16.05 -11.95 25.99
CA GLU A 25 -15.57 -11.01 24.97
C GLU A 25 -16.08 -11.38 23.57
N ILE A 26 -16.07 -12.67 23.19
CA ILE A 26 -16.61 -13.13 21.90
C ILE A 26 -18.12 -12.86 21.82
N PHE A 27 -18.85 -13.18 22.88
CA PHE A 27 -20.30 -13.08 22.95
C PHE A 27 -20.78 -11.62 22.90
N ASP A 28 -19.98 -10.66 23.36
CA ASP A 28 -20.30 -9.25 23.22
C ASP A 28 -20.47 -8.79 21.76
N TYR A 29 -19.89 -9.52 20.79
CA TYR A 29 -20.03 -9.26 19.36
C TYR A 29 -21.19 -10.02 18.69
N LEU A 30 -21.90 -10.90 19.40
CA LEU A 30 -22.95 -11.76 18.84
C LEU A 30 -24.35 -11.37 19.34
N ASP A 31 -25.38 -11.64 18.54
CA ASP A 31 -26.76 -11.63 19.04
C ASP A 31 -26.99 -12.83 19.96
N GLY A 32 -27.78 -12.66 21.02
CA GLY A 32 -27.94 -13.76 21.97
C GLY A 32 -28.79 -14.93 21.46
N CYS A 33 -29.62 -14.74 20.42
CA CYS A 33 -30.21 -15.89 19.72
C CYS A 33 -29.11 -16.71 19.02
N ASP A 34 -28.14 -16.05 18.39
CA ASP A 34 -27.03 -16.72 17.70
C ASP A 34 -26.14 -17.47 18.70
N ILE A 35 -25.88 -16.86 19.87
CA ILE A 35 -25.19 -17.52 20.98
C ILE A 35 -25.94 -18.79 21.39
N TYR A 36 -27.25 -18.68 21.62
CA TYR A 36 -28.04 -19.82 22.06
C TYR A 36 -28.07 -20.92 20.99
N GLN A 37 -28.38 -20.58 19.73
CA GLN A 37 -28.44 -21.56 18.64
C GLN A 37 -27.10 -22.25 18.40
N SER A 38 -26.00 -21.49 18.47
CA SER A 38 -24.68 -22.00 18.13
C SER A 38 -24.03 -22.77 19.28
N PHE A 39 -24.29 -22.38 20.54
CA PHE A 39 -23.52 -22.88 21.69
C PHE A 39 -24.34 -23.70 22.70
N SER A 40 -25.68 -23.55 22.78
CA SER A 40 -26.49 -24.23 23.83
C SER A 40 -26.47 -25.75 23.74
N ASN A 41 -26.26 -26.31 22.55
CA ASN A 41 -26.27 -27.76 22.30
C ASN A 41 -24.87 -28.32 21.99
N LEU A 42 -23.78 -27.54 22.13
CA LEU A 42 -22.43 -28.02 21.80
C LEU A 42 -21.96 -29.08 22.80
N ASN A 43 -22.05 -28.78 24.10
CA ASN A 43 -21.71 -29.69 25.19
C ASN A 43 -22.25 -29.14 26.52
N ILE A 44 -22.16 -29.98 27.56
CA ILE A 44 -22.64 -29.66 28.91
C ILE A 44 -22.00 -28.38 29.44
N ARG A 45 -20.70 -28.14 29.16
CA ARG A 45 -20.02 -26.92 29.61
C ARG A 45 -20.70 -25.66 29.04
N PHE A 46 -20.94 -25.58 27.73
CA PHE A 46 -21.58 -24.40 27.13
C PHE A 46 -23.07 -24.30 27.47
N GLN A 47 -23.74 -25.43 27.64
CA GLN A 47 -25.11 -25.45 28.13
C GLN A 47 -25.20 -24.82 29.52
N ASP A 48 -24.38 -25.30 30.47
CA ASP A 48 -24.28 -24.75 31.83
C ASP A 48 -23.83 -23.29 31.82
N PHE A 49 -22.88 -22.96 30.94
CA PHE A 49 -22.39 -21.61 30.74
C PHE A 49 -23.55 -20.68 30.38
N ILE A 50 -24.33 -20.98 29.34
CA ILE A 50 -25.41 -20.10 28.87
C ILE A 50 -26.57 -20.04 29.86
N THR A 51 -26.94 -21.16 30.48
CA THR A 51 -28.08 -21.19 31.41
C THR A 51 -27.76 -20.46 32.71
N HIS A 52 -26.56 -20.61 33.27
CA HIS A 52 -26.20 -20.14 34.61
C HIS A 52 -25.25 -18.93 34.64
N SER A 53 -24.78 -18.42 33.50
CA SER A 53 -23.86 -17.29 33.45
C SER A 53 -24.46 -15.95 33.83
N THR A 54 -23.60 -15.01 34.22
CA THR A 54 -23.98 -13.62 34.52
C THR A 54 -23.78 -12.66 33.35
N PHE A 55 -23.43 -13.13 32.15
CA PHE A 55 -23.19 -12.23 31.02
C PHE A 55 -24.49 -11.64 30.47
N TYR A 56 -24.37 -10.46 29.88
CA TYR A 56 -25.49 -9.71 29.35
C TYR A 56 -25.82 -10.10 27.92
N LEU A 57 -27.11 -10.01 27.60
CA LEU A 57 -27.64 -10.51 26.35
C LEU A 57 -28.24 -9.39 25.49
N LYS A 58 -28.11 -9.54 24.17
CA LYS A 58 -28.70 -8.65 23.17
C LYS A 58 -29.77 -9.41 22.39
N VAL A 59 -30.84 -8.70 22.01
CA VAL A 59 -31.93 -9.25 21.21
C VAL A 59 -32.08 -8.44 19.95
N GLN A 60 -31.94 -9.10 18.80
CA GLN A 60 -32.10 -8.50 17.49
C GLN A 60 -33.13 -9.24 16.64
N PHE A 61 -34.15 -8.49 16.21
CA PHE A 61 -35.07 -8.87 15.15
C PHE A 61 -34.77 -8.04 13.92
N SER A 62 -34.17 -8.66 12.90
CA SER A 62 -33.83 -7.97 11.67
C SER A 62 -34.33 -8.73 10.46
N SER A 63 -35.05 -8.02 9.60
CA SER A 63 -35.57 -8.48 8.31
C SER A 63 -34.47 -8.95 7.35
N LYS A 64 -33.22 -8.53 7.56
CA LYS A 64 -32.07 -8.90 6.73
C LYS A 64 -31.54 -10.30 6.99
N PHE A 65 -31.91 -10.92 8.12
CA PHE A 65 -31.45 -12.26 8.48
C PHE A 65 -32.62 -13.23 8.44
N GLN A 66 -32.56 -14.19 7.52
CA GLN A 66 -33.49 -15.33 7.52
C GLN A 66 -33.08 -16.29 8.64
N SER A 67 -33.82 -16.28 9.75
CA SER A 67 -33.70 -17.35 10.73
C SER A 67 -34.70 -18.46 10.46
N ASN A 68 -34.28 -19.69 10.75
CA ASN A 68 -35.17 -20.85 10.72
C ASN A 68 -36.16 -20.89 11.90
N LEU A 69 -36.00 -20.03 12.92
CA LEU A 69 -36.91 -19.93 14.07
C LEU A 69 -37.90 -18.78 13.90
N THR A 70 -39.16 -19.02 14.27
CA THR A 70 -40.18 -17.96 14.36
C THR A 70 -39.89 -17.01 15.54
N ILE A 71 -40.53 -15.84 15.58
CA ILE A 71 -40.39 -14.91 16.71
C ILE A 71 -40.91 -15.56 17.99
N LYS A 72 -42.01 -16.31 17.90
CA LYS A 72 -42.53 -17.10 19.01
C LYS A 72 -41.51 -18.10 19.56
N ASP A 73 -40.85 -18.88 18.68
CA ASP A 73 -39.80 -19.83 19.10
C ASP A 73 -38.64 -19.12 19.81
N ARG A 74 -38.17 -18.00 19.25
CA ARG A 74 -37.10 -17.19 19.85
C ARG A 74 -37.53 -16.63 21.21
N TYR A 75 -38.77 -16.19 21.33
CA TYR A 75 -39.30 -15.66 22.58
C TYR A 75 -39.33 -16.72 23.67
N GLU A 76 -39.98 -17.87 23.41
CA GLU A 76 -40.17 -18.93 24.40
C GLU A 76 -38.84 -19.55 24.86
N ARG A 77 -37.92 -19.81 23.92
CA ARG A 77 -36.67 -20.53 24.22
C ARG A 77 -35.58 -19.63 24.78
N TYR A 78 -35.54 -18.36 24.37
CA TYR A 78 -34.41 -17.48 24.64
C TYR A 78 -34.80 -16.22 25.41
N ILE A 79 -35.81 -15.47 24.97
CA ILE A 79 -36.11 -14.16 25.60
C ILE A 79 -36.77 -14.35 26.96
N LEU A 80 -37.80 -15.19 27.05
CA LEU A 80 -38.58 -15.42 28.26
C LEU A 80 -37.71 -15.83 29.48
N PRO A 81 -36.81 -16.82 29.38
CA PRO A 81 -35.93 -17.19 30.51
C PRO A 81 -34.87 -16.13 30.83
N ASN A 82 -34.56 -15.23 29.90
CA ASN A 82 -33.44 -14.30 29.99
C ASN A 82 -33.81 -12.82 30.13
N LYS A 83 -35.09 -12.48 30.32
CA LYS A 83 -35.57 -11.07 30.43
C LYS A 83 -34.71 -10.20 31.34
N HIS A 84 -34.29 -10.76 32.47
CA HIS A 84 -33.50 -10.07 33.49
C HIS A 84 -32.03 -9.81 33.11
N ARG A 85 -31.51 -10.42 32.04
CA ARG A 85 -30.11 -10.26 31.56
C ARG A 85 -30.02 -9.49 30.23
N ILE A 86 -31.16 -9.16 29.62
CA ILE A 86 -31.19 -8.47 28.33
C ILE A 86 -30.91 -6.98 28.53
N ILE A 87 -29.87 -6.48 27.87
CA ILE A 87 -29.42 -5.08 27.96
C ILE A 87 -29.80 -4.24 26.74
N SER A 88 -30.07 -4.88 25.60
CA SER A 88 -30.36 -4.20 24.34
C SER A 88 -31.43 -4.93 23.54
N PHE A 89 -32.35 -4.16 22.97
CA PHE A 89 -33.40 -4.65 22.07
C PHE A 89 -33.36 -3.88 20.75
N TYR A 90 -33.26 -4.59 19.63
CA TYR A 90 -33.32 -4.04 18.28
C TYR A 90 -34.43 -4.70 17.47
N CYS A 91 -35.24 -3.90 16.79
CA CYS A 91 -36.20 -4.37 15.79
C CYS A 91 -36.20 -3.42 14.58
N ASP A 92 -36.06 -3.95 13.36
CA ASP A 92 -36.11 -3.15 12.12
C ASP A 92 -37.28 -3.44 11.18
N ASN A 93 -38.30 -4.10 11.69
CA ASN A 93 -39.49 -4.40 10.92
C ASN A 93 -40.73 -4.27 11.80
N GLN A 94 -41.72 -3.52 11.29
CA GLN A 94 -42.98 -3.29 11.98
C GLN A 94 -43.70 -4.58 12.38
N LEU A 95 -43.80 -5.55 11.46
CA LEU A 95 -44.53 -6.81 11.69
C LEU A 95 -43.87 -7.64 12.79
N TYR A 96 -42.53 -7.64 12.84
CA TYR A 96 -41.80 -8.34 13.89
C TYR A 96 -42.05 -7.74 15.26
N TYR A 97 -42.13 -6.42 15.32
CA TYR A 97 -42.45 -5.71 16.55
C TYR A 97 -43.89 -5.98 17.01
N GLU A 98 -44.86 -5.94 16.08
CA GLU A 98 -46.26 -6.27 16.36
C GLU A 98 -46.42 -7.70 16.89
N GLU A 99 -45.80 -8.67 16.23
CA GLU A 99 -45.80 -10.07 16.70
C GLU A 99 -45.14 -10.20 18.08
N PHE A 100 -44.02 -9.51 18.31
CA PHE A 100 -43.31 -9.59 19.58
C PHE A 100 -44.11 -9.00 20.75
N ILE A 101 -44.76 -7.83 20.59
CA ILE A 101 -45.55 -7.22 21.68
C ILE A 101 -46.72 -8.12 22.09
N GLN A 102 -47.34 -8.82 21.13
CA GLN A 102 -48.41 -9.78 21.43
C GLN A 102 -47.93 -10.91 22.35
N LEU A 103 -46.66 -11.29 22.26
CA LEU A 103 -46.03 -12.29 23.12
C LEU A 103 -45.55 -11.71 24.44
N SER A 104 -45.00 -10.49 24.43
CA SER A 104 -44.45 -9.83 25.62
C SER A 104 -44.38 -8.32 25.49
N PRO A 105 -45.03 -7.55 26.37
CA PRO A 105 -44.73 -6.13 26.50
C PRO A 105 -43.30 -5.92 27.04
N ILE A 106 -42.59 -4.92 26.52
CA ILE A 106 -41.25 -4.50 26.98
C ILE A 106 -41.40 -3.65 28.25
N ASN A 107 -41.73 -4.31 29.37
CA ASN A 107 -42.02 -3.66 30.65
C ASN A 107 -40.90 -3.87 31.67
N SER A 108 -41.15 -3.49 32.92
CA SER A 108 -40.21 -3.61 34.06
C SER A 108 -39.64 -5.02 34.32
N THR A 109 -40.17 -6.08 33.70
CA THR A 109 -39.54 -7.42 33.74
C THR A 109 -38.16 -7.46 33.04
N PHE A 110 -37.92 -6.53 32.12
CA PHE A 110 -36.62 -6.27 31.50
C PHE A 110 -35.80 -5.29 32.36
N ASN A 111 -35.46 -5.69 33.58
CA ASN A 111 -34.87 -4.81 34.60
C ASN A 111 -33.43 -4.33 34.30
N HIS A 112 -32.74 -4.94 33.34
CA HIS A 112 -31.41 -4.54 32.87
C HIS A 112 -31.41 -3.91 31.47
N LEU A 113 -32.58 -3.69 30.86
CA LEU A 113 -32.66 -3.13 29.52
C LEU A 113 -32.26 -1.65 29.51
N GLU A 114 -31.17 -1.37 28.80
CA GLU A 114 -30.52 -0.05 28.74
C GLU A 114 -30.71 0.63 27.38
N SER A 115 -30.78 -0.14 26.29
CA SER A 115 -30.90 0.38 24.93
C SER A 115 -32.06 -0.24 24.15
N ILE A 116 -32.84 0.60 23.50
CA ILE A 116 -33.91 0.18 22.58
C ILE A 116 -33.72 0.89 21.23
N ILE A 117 -33.74 0.12 20.15
CA ILE A 117 -33.69 0.59 18.77
C ILE A 117 -34.89 0.02 18.02
N LEU A 118 -35.79 0.88 17.58
CA LEU A 118 -36.98 0.52 16.82
C LEU A 118 -36.96 1.26 15.50
N LYS A 119 -37.01 0.52 14.38
CA LYS A 119 -37.17 1.10 13.05
C LYS A 119 -38.50 0.70 12.44
N ASP A 120 -38.97 1.55 11.53
CA ASP A 120 -40.23 1.40 10.81
C ASP A 120 -41.39 1.17 11.78
N ILE A 121 -41.49 2.04 12.79
CA ILE A 121 -42.57 2.04 13.79
C ILE A 121 -43.42 3.29 13.61
N SER A 122 -44.75 3.17 13.73
CA SER A 122 -45.63 4.33 13.65
C SER A 122 -45.70 5.11 14.97
N THR A 123 -46.11 6.37 14.90
CA THR A 123 -46.33 7.25 16.08
C THR A 123 -47.35 6.67 17.06
N ILE A 124 -48.44 6.07 16.57
CA ILE A 124 -49.47 5.41 17.38
C ILE A 124 -48.88 4.22 18.16
N GLN A 125 -48.07 3.39 17.49
CA GLN A 125 -47.41 2.26 18.14
C GLN A 125 -46.45 2.73 19.24
N PHE A 126 -45.74 3.83 19.03
CA PHE A 126 -44.89 4.43 20.05
C PHE A 126 -45.70 4.92 21.27
N VAL A 127 -46.83 5.61 21.05
CA VAL A 127 -47.71 6.06 22.14
C VAL A 127 -48.19 4.88 22.99
N ASN A 128 -48.57 3.77 22.37
CA ASN A 128 -48.95 2.54 23.07
C ASN A 128 -47.79 1.95 23.89
N LEU A 129 -46.55 2.08 23.39
CA LEU A 129 -45.35 1.59 24.06
C LEU A 129 -44.92 2.48 25.24
N PHE A 130 -45.25 3.76 25.20
CA PHE A 130 -44.68 4.77 26.12
C PHE A 130 -44.81 4.41 27.60
N SER A 131 -45.98 3.93 28.03
CA SER A 131 -46.21 3.53 29.43
C SER A 131 -45.23 2.45 29.89
N TYR A 132 -44.87 1.52 29.00
CA TYR A 132 -43.90 0.48 29.28
C TYR A 132 -42.47 1.02 29.33
N LEU A 133 -42.08 1.90 28.38
CA LEU A 133 -40.76 2.55 28.41
C LEU A 133 -40.54 3.33 29.69
N LYS A 134 -41.56 4.06 30.14
CA LYS A 134 -41.52 4.85 31.38
C LYS A 134 -41.33 3.98 32.62
N SER A 135 -41.74 2.71 32.57
CA SER A 135 -41.57 1.74 33.65
C SER A 135 -40.18 1.08 33.69
N LEU A 136 -39.36 1.25 32.64
CA LEU A 136 -38.05 0.61 32.56
C LEU A 136 -37.05 1.33 33.49
N PRO A 137 -36.42 0.62 34.44
CA PRO A 137 -35.61 1.25 35.47
C PRO A 137 -34.24 1.72 34.99
N ARG A 138 -33.77 1.28 33.82
CA ARG A 138 -32.41 1.53 33.30
C ARG A 138 -32.34 2.00 31.86
N LEU A 139 -33.48 2.29 31.23
CA LEU A 139 -33.51 2.74 29.84
C LEU A 139 -32.75 4.08 29.72
N SER A 140 -31.57 4.03 29.12
CA SER A 140 -30.67 5.17 28.99
C SER A 140 -30.42 5.58 27.53
N SER A 141 -30.73 4.69 26.58
CA SER A 141 -30.60 4.94 25.15
C SER A 141 -31.87 4.53 24.40
N LEU A 142 -32.39 5.45 23.60
CA LEU A 142 -33.58 5.22 22.77
C LEU A 142 -33.31 5.73 21.35
N GLN A 143 -33.52 4.86 20.37
CA GLN A 143 -33.46 5.21 18.94
C GLN A 143 -34.75 4.79 18.26
N ILE A 144 -35.40 5.73 17.59
CA ILE A 144 -36.68 5.51 16.93
C ILE A 144 -36.60 6.06 15.51
N PHE A 145 -37.05 5.24 14.56
CA PHE A 145 -37.17 5.61 13.16
C PHE A 145 -38.63 5.43 12.76
N PHE A 146 -39.32 6.55 12.55
CA PHE A 146 -40.71 6.58 12.14
C PHE A 146 -40.80 6.44 10.62
N ASP A 147 -41.70 5.54 10.18
CA ASP A 147 -42.00 5.29 8.76
C ASP A 147 -42.80 6.44 8.13
N SER A 148 -43.78 6.97 8.86
CA SER A 148 -44.51 8.19 8.57
C SER A 148 -44.87 8.93 9.86
N CYS A 149 -45.14 10.23 9.75
CA CYS A 149 -45.57 11.06 10.87
C CYS A 149 -46.84 11.82 10.52
N GLU A 150 -47.99 11.17 10.72
CA GLU A 150 -49.32 11.80 10.55
C GLU A 150 -49.79 12.55 11.81
N ASP A 151 -49.10 12.37 12.94
CA ASP A 151 -49.48 12.89 14.27
C ASP A 151 -48.67 14.13 14.71
N ASP A 152 -49.16 14.84 15.74
CA ASP A 152 -48.43 15.93 16.41
C ASP A 152 -47.16 15.39 17.09
N ILE A 153 -46.03 15.50 16.37
CA ILE A 153 -44.73 15.08 16.86
C ILE A 153 -44.27 15.86 18.11
N GLY A 154 -44.85 17.04 18.38
CA GLY A 154 -44.64 17.79 19.62
C GLY A 154 -45.09 16.98 20.84
N ALA A 155 -46.23 16.30 20.74
CA ALA A 155 -46.72 15.40 21.79
C ALA A 155 -45.77 14.21 22.00
N ILE A 156 -45.23 13.62 20.93
CA ILE A 156 -44.25 12.53 20.99
C ILE A 156 -42.99 12.97 21.74
N TYR A 157 -42.47 14.16 21.44
CA TYR A 157 -41.34 14.73 22.18
C TYR A 157 -41.64 14.95 23.65
N GLN A 158 -42.82 15.48 24.00
CA GLN A 158 -43.21 15.65 25.40
C GLN A 158 -43.25 14.31 26.16
N LEU A 159 -43.72 13.25 25.52
CA LEU A 159 -43.68 11.91 26.10
C LEU A 159 -42.24 11.47 26.33
N ILE A 160 -41.38 11.52 25.30
CA ILE A 160 -39.98 11.11 25.39
C ILE A 160 -39.22 11.87 26.49
N PHE A 161 -39.43 13.19 26.61
CA PHE A 161 -38.76 14.00 27.63
C PHE A 161 -39.14 13.64 29.07
N GLN A 162 -40.26 12.93 29.28
CA GLN A 162 -40.66 12.41 30.60
C GLN A 162 -39.97 11.10 30.98
N LEU A 163 -39.15 10.50 30.10
CA LEU A 163 -38.42 9.28 30.43
C LEU A 163 -37.28 9.60 31.42
N PRO A 164 -37.30 9.01 32.64
CA PRO A 164 -36.52 9.53 33.77
C PRO A 164 -35.00 9.36 33.61
N PHE A 165 -34.56 8.27 32.98
CA PHE A 165 -33.14 7.89 32.91
C PHE A 165 -32.53 8.02 31.51
N LEU A 166 -33.28 8.59 30.56
CA LEU A 166 -32.87 8.66 29.16
C LEU A 166 -31.73 9.67 28.96
N LYS A 167 -30.57 9.18 28.53
CA LYS A 167 -29.38 10.01 28.26
C LYS A 167 -29.11 10.20 26.77
N TYR A 168 -29.40 9.19 25.95
CA TYR A 168 -29.20 9.20 24.51
C TYR A 168 -30.53 9.08 23.80
N LEU A 169 -30.84 10.04 22.92
CA LEU A 169 -32.01 10.02 22.05
C LEU A 169 -31.57 10.19 20.59
N LYS A 170 -31.99 9.26 19.74
CA LYS A 170 -31.98 9.43 18.28
C LYS A 170 -33.40 9.31 17.73
N LEU A 171 -33.83 10.30 16.98
CA LEU A 171 -35.16 10.32 16.37
C LEU A 171 -35.03 10.63 14.88
N ASP A 172 -35.50 9.70 14.04
CA ASP A 172 -35.46 9.79 12.58
C ASP A 172 -36.90 9.73 12.06
N ILE A 173 -37.28 10.68 11.21
CA ILE A 173 -38.63 10.79 10.66
C ILE A 173 -38.47 10.97 9.15
N HIS A 174 -39.01 10.02 8.37
CA HIS A 174 -38.87 10.03 6.92
C HIS A 174 -39.75 11.08 6.20
N ASP A 175 -40.67 11.75 6.91
CA ASP A 175 -41.55 12.78 6.33
C ASP A 175 -40.88 14.16 6.18
N PHE A 176 -41.05 14.73 4.99
CA PHE A 176 -40.25 15.85 4.48
C PHE A 176 -40.65 17.24 4.98
N GLU A 177 -41.66 17.39 5.84
CA GLU A 177 -42.03 18.66 6.44
C GLU A 177 -42.97 18.42 7.64
N ILE A 178 -42.52 18.78 8.85
CA ILE A 178 -43.36 18.74 10.04
C ILE A 178 -44.06 20.10 10.16
N SER A 179 -45.26 20.21 9.59
CA SER A 179 -46.11 21.41 9.76
C SER A 179 -46.51 21.65 11.22
N ASP A 180 -46.56 20.59 12.03
CA ASP A 180 -47.32 20.56 13.28
C ASP A 180 -46.48 20.31 14.56
N LEU A 181 -45.22 20.76 14.63
CA LEU A 181 -44.53 20.76 15.93
C LEU A 181 -45.06 21.90 16.82
N THR A 182 -46.11 21.63 17.59
CA THR A 182 -46.61 22.54 18.62
C THR A 182 -46.05 22.14 19.99
N LEU A 183 -44.96 22.79 20.41
CA LEU A 183 -44.30 22.50 21.68
C LEU A 183 -44.18 23.79 22.51
N PRO A 184 -44.70 23.88 23.74
CA PRO A 184 -44.50 25.05 24.58
C PRO A 184 -43.07 25.07 25.16
N MET A 185 -42.59 26.26 25.55
CA MET A 185 -41.35 26.41 26.33
C MET A 185 -41.40 25.59 27.62
N ALA A 186 -40.36 24.81 27.88
CA ALA A 186 -40.27 23.99 29.09
C ALA A 186 -40.09 24.85 30.34
N THR A 187 -40.73 24.43 31.42
CA THR A 187 -40.42 24.86 32.78
C THR A 187 -39.37 23.94 33.40
N ASN A 188 -38.71 24.38 34.49
CA ASN A 188 -37.67 23.58 35.16
C ASN A 188 -38.13 22.19 35.62
N LYS A 189 -39.45 21.97 35.77
CA LYS A 189 -40.03 20.67 36.14
C LYS A 189 -40.10 19.67 34.98
N GLN A 190 -39.93 20.15 33.74
CA GLN A 190 -40.04 19.36 32.51
C GLN A 190 -38.67 19.05 31.89
N TYR A 191 -37.57 19.35 32.60
CA TYR A 191 -36.24 19.10 32.11
C TYR A 191 -35.96 17.59 32.00
N SER A 192 -35.55 17.19 30.81
CA SER A 192 -35.13 15.85 30.49
C SER A 192 -33.70 15.59 30.97
N SER A 193 -33.38 14.32 31.20
CA SER A 193 -32.03 13.85 31.53
C SER A 193 -31.12 13.66 30.31
N ILE A 194 -31.61 13.94 29.09
CA ILE A 194 -30.89 13.73 27.84
C ILE A 194 -29.59 14.55 27.80
N GLU A 195 -28.50 13.85 27.49
CA GLU A 195 -27.14 14.38 27.33
C GLU A 195 -26.69 14.32 25.86
N PHE A 196 -27.22 13.39 25.06
CA PHE A 196 -26.90 13.21 23.65
C PHE A 196 -28.19 13.17 22.84
N PHE A 197 -28.34 14.11 21.90
CA PHE A 197 -29.57 14.23 21.10
C PHE A 197 -29.25 14.33 19.62
N VAL A 198 -29.81 13.40 18.84
CA VAL A 198 -29.78 13.36 17.38
C VAL A 198 -31.20 13.40 16.88
N PHE A 199 -31.52 14.36 16.01
CA PHE A 199 -32.79 14.35 15.29
C PHE A 199 -32.54 14.53 13.80
N LEU A 200 -33.19 13.67 13.01
CA LEU A 200 -33.00 13.55 11.57
C LEU A 200 -34.26 13.95 10.80
N HIS A 201 -34.73 15.17 11.04
CA HIS A 201 -35.87 15.76 10.35
C HIS A 201 -35.79 17.30 10.33
N TYR A 202 -36.71 17.94 9.63
CA TYR A 202 -36.72 19.39 9.43
C TYR A 202 -37.41 20.11 10.59
N LEU A 203 -36.78 21.18 11.08
CA LEU A 203 -37.34 22.06 12.11
C LEU A 203 -37.24 23.53 11.72
N THR A 204 -38.16 24.38 12.16
CA THR A 204 -37.92 25.82 12.16
C THR A 204 -36.98 26.22 13.32
N LEU A 205 -36.37 27.40 13.25
CA LEU A 205 -35.51 27.89 14.35
C LEU A 205 -36.26 27.97 15.69
N ASP A 206 -37.52 28.39 15.66
CA ASP A 206 -38.33 28.53 16.87
C ASP A 206 -38.66 27.17 17.48
N GLN A 207 -39.12 26.23 16.66
CA GLN A 207 -39.33 24.83 17.01
C GLN A 207 -38.08 24.19 17.61
N PHE A 208 -36.91 24.45 17.02
CA PHE A 208 -35.63 24.00 17.54
C PHE A 208 -35.35 24.58 18.94
N CYS A 209 -35.54 25.89 19.14
CA CYS A 209 -35.37 26.51 20.45
C CYS A 209 -36.33 25.92 21.50
N HIS A 210 -37.55 25.58 21.08
CA HIS A 210 -38.55 24.94 21.94
C HIS A 210 -38.09 23.56 22.40
N LEU A 211 -37.54 22.73 21.53
CA LEU A 211 -36.97 21.43 21.90
C LEU A 211 -35.78 21.57 22.86
N LEU A 212 -34.88 22.51 22.58
CA LEU A 212 -33.71 22.75 23.43
C LEU A 212 -34.09 23.21 24.84
N SER A 213 -35.26 23.85 25.00
CA SER A 213 -35.74 24.26 26.32
C SER A 213 -35.96 23.09 27.30
N TYR A 214 -36.25 21.89 26.79
CA TYR A 214 -36.43 20.67 27.60
C TYR A 214 -35.12 19.98 27.94
N THR A 215 -34.01 20.30 27.28
CA THR A 215 -32.76 19.51 27.31
C THR A 215 -31.55 20.32 27.77
N PRO A 216 -31.58 20.93 28.98
CA PRO A 216 -30.50 21.80 29.44
C PRO A 216 -29.18 21.06 29.77
N ARG A 217 -29.20 19.72 29.84
CA ARG A 217 -28.04 18.88 30.16
C ARG A 217 -27.27 18.40 28.93
N LEU A 218 -27.64 18.86 27.74
CA LEU A 218 -27.00 18.43 26.50
C LEU A 218 -25.48 18.65 26.53
N THR A 219 -24.78 17.61 26.11
CA THR A 219 -23.34 17.60 25.85
C THR A 219 -23.05 17.43 24.36
N HIS A 220 -23.93 16.73 23.64
CA HIS A 220 -23.80 16.46 22.21
C HIS A 220 -25.14 16.68 21.50
N LEU A 221 -25.11 17.48 20.46
CA LEU A 221 -26.30 17.83 19.69
C LEU A 221 -26.03 17.68 18.19
N TYR A 222 -26.85 16.87 17.52
CA TYR A 222 -26.79 16.66 16.07
C TYR A 222 -28.13 17.01 15.44
N CYS A 223 -28.07 17.95 14.52
CA CYS A 223 -29.23 18.50 13.83
C CYS A 223 -29.12 18.26 12.32
N TYR A 224 -30.18 17.67 11.73
CA TYR A 224 -30.21 17.41 10.29
C TYR A 224 -30.57 18.61 9.43
N THR A 225 -31.68 19.33 9.67
CA THR A 225 -31.93 20.57 8.93
C THR A 225 -32.79 21.53 9.74
N ILE A 226 -32.31 22.76 9.90
CA ILE A 226 -33.13 23.88 10.38
C ILE A 226 -33.51 24.77 9.17
N ARG A 227 -34.78 25.21 9.11
CA ARG A 227 -35.38 26.11 8.10
C ARG A 227 -36.03 27.35 8.77
N ASP A 228 -36.56 28.26 7.96
CA ASP A 228 -37.35 29.45 8.34
C ASP A 228 -36.81 30.24 9.56
N PHE A 229 -35.75 31.00 9.30
CA PHE A 229 -35.00 31.72 10.33
C PHE A 229 -35.45 33.17 10.45
N LYS A 230 -36.71 33.39 10.81
CA LYS A 230 -37.07 34.69 11.39
C LYS A 230 -36.33 34.81 12.72
N LEU A 231 -35.66 35.94 12.93
CA LEU A 231 -34.88 36.20 14.14
C LEU A 231 -35.85 36.26 15.32
N THR A 232 -35.92 35.18 16.09
CA THR A 232 -36.81 35.08 17.25
C THR A 232 -36.07 35.51 18.52
N ASN A 233 -36.81 36.00 19.51
CA ASN A 233 -36.27 36.26 20.84
C ASN A 233 -35.84 34.96 21.56
N SER A 234 -36.15 33.78 21.01
CA SER A 234 -35.90 32.47 21.63
C SER A 234 -34.45 31.96 21.50
N ILE A 235 -33.58 32.62 20.70
CA ILE A 235 -32.17 32.24 20.52
C ILE A 235 -31.38 32.30 21.85
N ASP A 236 -31.81 33.05 22.85
CA ASP A 236 -31.12 33.06 24.14
C ASP A 236 -31.12 31.68 24.85
N ILE A 237 -31.91 30.71 24.38
CA ILE A 237 -31.86 29.34 24.90
C ILE A 237 -30.47 28.69 24.79
N PHE A 238 -29.67 29.02 23.77
CA PHE A 238 -28.32 28.47 23.62
C PHE A 238 -27.40 28.83 24.79
N THR A 239 -27.65 29.97 25.44
CA THR A 239 -26.89 30.39 26.64
C THR A 239 -27.13 29.49 27.85
N LYS A 240 -28.19 28.66 27.83
CA LYS A 240 -28.51 27.72 28.90
C LYS A 240 -27.86 26.35 28.71
N LEU A 241 -27.33 26.06 27.53
CA LEU A 241 -26.71 24.76 27.19
C LEU A 241 -25.26 24.69 27.68
N ASN A 242 -25.03 24.98 28.96
CA ASN A 242 -23.69 25.18 29.52
C ASN A 242 -22.77 23.96 29.40
N ASN A 243 -23.32 22.76 29.24
CA ASN A 243 -22.57 21.51 29.15
C ASN A 243 -22.27 21.07 27.71
N LEU A 244 -22.70 21.84 26.70
CA LEU A 244 -22.52 21.45 25.30
C LEU A 244 -21.03 21.42 24.92
N VAL A 245 -20.60 20.29 24.37
CA VAL A 245 -19.22 20.00 23.94
C VAL A 245 -19.16 19.87 22.43
N LEU A 246 -20.16 19.23 21.83
CA LEU A 246 -20.27 19.02 20.39
C LEU A 246 -21.60 19.58 19.86
N PHE A 247 -21.51 20.35 18.79
CA PHE A 247 -22.65 20.79 18.02
C PHE A 247 -22.45 20.52 16.52
N ASN A 248 -23.33 19.70 15.95
CA ASN A 248 -23.46 19.52 14.51
C ASN A 248 -24.76 20.18 14.03
N LEU A 249 -24.61 21.11 13.10
CA LEU A 249 -25.67 21.93 12.56
C LEU A 249 -25.68 21.77 11.05
N CYS A 250 -26.80 21.31 10.49
CA CYS A 250 -27.03 21.35 9.07
C CYS A 250 -28.20 22.29 8.75
N THR A 251 -28.03 23.14 7.75
CA THR A 251 -28.89 24.30 7.50
C THR A 251 -29.29 24.38 6.03
N MET A 252 -30.55 24.71 5.80
CA MET A 252 -31.10 24.98 4.48
C MET A 252 -31.84 26.33 4.56
N ASP A 253 -31.56 27.24 3.62
CA ASP A 253 -32.13 28.60 3.58
C ASP A 253 -31.83 29.47 4.83
N LEU A 254 -30.66 29.28 5.46
CA LEU A 254 -30.20 30.09 6.59
C LEU A 254 -29.17 31.11 6.12
N SER A 255 -29.48 32.41 6.20
CA SER A 255 -28.46 33.43 5.91
C SER A 255 -27.27 33.34 6.88
N CYS A 256 -26.05 33.58 6.38
CA CYS A 256 -24.84 33.51 7.21
C CYS A 256 -24.87 34.48 8.42
N ASN A 257 -25.55 35.62 8.32
CA ASN A 257 -25.70 36.57 9.43
C ASN A 257 -26.50 35.98 10.59
N LEU A 258 -27.59 35.30 10.27
CA LEU A 258 -28.44 34.66 11.26
C LEU A 258 -27.73 33.45 11.90
N CYS A 259 -27.01 32.67 11.09
CA CYS A 259 -26.17 31.58 11.61
C CYS A 259 -25.10 32.11 12.57
N GLN A 260 -24.41 33.18 12.19
CA GLN A 260 -23.42 33.83 13.04
C GLN A 260 -24.05 34.33 14.36
N ALA A 261 -25.25 34.92 14.31
CA ALA A 261 -25.98 35.35 15.50
C ALA A 261 -26.31 34.16 16.43
N LEU A 262 -26.78 33.04 15.88
CA LEU A 262 -27.05 31.81 16.61
C LEU A 262 -25.78 31.24 17.25
N LEU A 263 -24.74 31.02 16.45
CA LEU A 263 -23.47 30.44 16.90
C LEU A 263 -22.76 31.32 17.94
N SER A 264 -22.97 32.64 17.90
CA SER A 264 -22.40 33.56 18.88
C SER A 264 -22.93 33.36 20.31
N LYS A 265 -24.07 32.68 20.46
CA LYS A 265 -24.75 32.41 21.74
C LYS A 265 -24.39 31.05 22.33
N LEU A 266 -23.56 30.26 21.63
CA LEU A 266 -23.09 28.96 22.11
C LEU A 266 -22.14 29.12 23.31
N PRO A 267 -22.05 28.10 24.18
CA PRO A 267 -21.19 28.15 25.35
C PRO A 267 -19.70 28.12 24.98
N LEU A 268 -18.88 28.82 25.78
CA LEU A 268 -17.42 28.94 25.58
C LEU A 268 -16.66 27.61 25.65
N GLN A 269 -17.25 26.56 26.24
CA GLN A 269 -16.63 25.24 26.40
C GLN A 269 -16.82 24.32 25.19
N LEU A 270 -17.52 24.77 24.14
CA LEU A 270 -17.70 23.99 22.92
C LEU A 270 -16.34 23.60 22.32
N LYS A 271 -16.14 22.31 22.08
CA LYS A 271 -14.89 21.74 21.54
C LYS A 271 -15.01 21.37 20.07
N ILE A 272 -16.20 20.95 19.63
CA ILE A 272 -16.43 20.43 18.28
C ILE A 272 -17.62 21.15 17.67
N LEU A 273 -17.39 21.80 16.53
CA LEU A 273 -18.43 22.43 15.73
C LEU A 273 -18.38 21.87 14.31
N SER A 274 -19.51 21.41 13.80
CA SER A 274 -19.66 20.97 12.41
C SER A 274 -20.84 21.69 11.80
N VAL A 275 -20.62 22.39 10.68
CA VAL A 275 -21.65 23.15 9.98
C VAL A 275 -21.76 22.65 8.54
N THR A 276 -22.94 22.21 8.14
CA THR A 276 -23.24 21.83 6.76
C THR A 276 -24.27 22.79 6.20
N VAL A 277 -23.98 23.42 5.06
CA VAL A 277 -24.84 24.42 4.43
C VAL A 277 -25.31 23.86 3.10
N SER A 278 -26.61 23.58 3.01
CA SER A 278 -27.31 23.15 1.80
C SER A 278 -28.11 24.30 1.16
N ASP A 279 -27.58 25.52 1.26
CA ASP A 279 -28.16 26.77 0.75
C ASP A 279 -27.23 27.37 -0.33
N ARG A 280 -27.77 28.27 -1.16
CA ARG A 280 -27.04 29.08 -2.15
C ARG A 280 -26.33 30.30 -1.55
N ASP A 281 -26.45 30.57 -0.25
CA ASP A 281 -25.78 31.72 0.39
C ASP A 281 -24.25 31.51 0.42
N ILE A 282 -23.56 32.02 -0.60
CA ILE A 282 -22.10 31.92 -0.70
C ILE A 282 -21.35 32.77 0.33
N SER A 283 -22.05 33.59 1.14
CA SER A 283 -21.39 34.41 2.17
C SER A 283 -20.80 33.59 3.32
N TYR A 284 -21.18 32.32 3.46
CA TYR A 284 -20.53 31.34 4.36
C TYR A 284 -19.09 31.01 3.98
N LEU A 285 -18.68 31.33 2.74
CA LEU A 285 -17.32 31.07 2.26
C LEU A 285 -16.28 32.04 2.87
N ASP A 286 -16.71 33.12 3.52
CA ASP A 286 -15.81 34.15 4.06
C ASP A 286 -15.01 33.65 5.27
N ALA A 287 -13.71 33.40 5.07
CA ALA A 287 -12.82 32.92 6.12
C ALA A 287 -12.67 33.92 7.28
N ASN A 288 -12.71 35.23 7.01
CA ASN A 288 -12.50 36.23 8.05
C ASN A 288 -13.67 36.24 9.03
N ARG A 289 -14.89 36.07 8.52
CA ARG A 289 -16.09 35.98 9.36
C ARG A 289 -16.05 34.79 10.31
N TRP A 290 -15.61 33.64 9.81
CA TRP A 290 -15.42 32.45 10.64
C TRP A 290 -14.30 32.63 11.66
N GLU A 291 -13.16 33.19 11.27
CA GLU A 291 -12.06 33.47 12.19
C GLU A 291 -12.50 34.42 13.32
N GLU A 292 -13.17 35.52 13.00
CA GLU A 292 -13.68 36.48 13.98
C GLU A 292 -14.69 35.83 14.95
N LEU A 293 -15.64 35.07 14.42
CA LEU A 293 -16.64 34.37 15.22
C LEU A 293 -15.97 33.37 16.17
N ILE A 294 -15.04 32.55 15.68
CA ILE A 294 -14.38 31.51 16.48
C ILE A 294 -13.51 32.14 17.56
N ARG A 295 -12.69 33.15 17.21
CA ARG A 295 -11.84 33.84 18.19
C ARG A 295 -12.63 34.50 19.31
N LYS A 296 -13.77 35.11 18.97
CA LYS A 296 -14.58 35.88 19.91
C LYS A 296 -15.48 35.00 20.78
N ASN A 297 -16.12 33.99 20.18
CA ASN A 297 -17.22 33.27 20.81
C ASN A 297 -16.89 31.81 21.15
N MET A 298 -15.86 31.20 20.56
CA MET A 298 -15.53 29.78 20.74
C MET A 298 -14.01 29.55 20.92
N PRO A 299 -13.39 30.14 21.95
CA PRO A 299 -11.93 30.10 22.12
C PRO A 299 -11.38 28.67 22.37
N ASN A 300 -12.20 27.79 22.95
CA ASN A 300 -11.84 26.40 23.25
C ASN A 300 -12.14 25.42 22.10
N LEU A 301 -12.49 25.93 20.92
CA LEU A 301 -12.79 25.07 19.77
C LEU A 301 -11.54 24.32 19.31
N GLU A 302 -11.60 22.99 19.42
CA GLU A 302 -10.55 22.05 19.05
C GLU A 302 -10.74 21.55 17.61
N ARG A 303 -11.99 21.31 17.20
CA ARG A 303 -12.33 20.81 15.86
C ARG A 303 -13.43 21.65 15.22
N PHE A 304 -13.18 22.07 13.99
CA PHE A 304 -14.14 22.77 13.17
C PHE A 304 -14.26 22.10 11.80
N THR A 305 -15.51 21.81 11.42
CA THR A 305 -15.87 21.30 10.10
C THR A 305 -16.87 22.24 9.46
N LEU A 306 -16.64 22.60 8.20
CA LEU A 306 -17.59 23.34 7.36
C LEU A 306 -17.75 22.59 6.04
N CYS A 307 -18.97 22.43 5.56
CA CYS A 307 -19.28 21.89 4.24
C CYS A 307 -20.31 22.81 3.58
N LEU A 308 -19.90 23.58 2.57
CA LEU A 308 -20.76 24.49 1.83
C LEU A 308 -20.93 24.00 0.39
N GLN A 309 -22.17 23.70 -0.01
CA GLN A 309 -22.46 23.22 -1.36
C GLN A 309 -22.99 24.34 -2.27
N GLU A 310 -22.35 24.55 -3.42
CA GLU A 310 -22.75 25.48 -4.45
C GLU A 310 -23.06 24.75 -5.77
N LYS A 311 -24.25 25.00 -6.35
CA LYS A 311 -24.61 24.43 -7.66
C LYS A 311 -24.05 25.29 -8.79
N MET A 312 -23.34 24.67 -9.73
CA MET A 312 -22.86 25.27 -10.97
C MET A 312 -23.99 25.38 -12.01
N ASP A 313 -25.14 25.97 -11.67
CA ASP A 313 -26.24 26.22 -12.61
C ASP A 313 -26.08 27.58 -13.33
N GLU A 314 -27.11 28.03 -14.07
CA GLU A 314 -27.10 29.32 -14.80
C GLU A 314 -26.86 30.55 -13.92
N ARG A 315 -27.10 30.44 -12.61
CA ARG A 315 -26.92 31.52 -11.64
C ARG A 315 -25.51 31.57 -11.06
N PHE A 316 -24.68 30.56 -11.32
CA PHE A 316 -23.30 30.51 -10.80
C PHE A 316 -22.46 31.67 -11.33
N GLN A 317 -21.95 32.50 -10.41
CA GLN A 317 -21.11 33.65 -10.71
C GLN A 317 -20.04 33.83 -9.64
N ILE A 318 -18.86 34.29 -10.06
CA ILE A 318 -17.76 34.57 -9.14
C ILE A 318 -18.06 35.86 -8.38
N THR A 319 -18.34 35.71 -7.10
CA THR A 319 -18.60 36.81 -6.15
C THR A 319 -17.32 37.26 -5.44
N ASN A 320 -17.42 38.33 -4.64
CA ASN A 320 -16.29 38.76 -3.79
C ASN A 320 -15.94 37.74 -2.70
N TYR A 321 -16.89 36.90 -2.26
CA TYR A 321 -16.65 35.85 -1.26
C TYR A 321 -15.66 34.79 -1.77
N HIS A 322 -15.73 34.42 -3.05
CA HIS A 322 -14.75 33.52 -3.68
C HIS A 322 -13.32 34.09 -3.63
N LYS A 323 -13.17 35.41 -3.70
CA LYS A 323 -11.85 36.08 -3.63
C LYS A 323 -11.25 36.04 -2.22
N THR A 324 -12.04 35.69 -1.19
CA THR A 324 -11.57 35.55 0.20
C THR A 324 -10.97 34.18 0.49
N ILE A 325 -11.09 33.19 -0.40
CA ILE A 325 -10.51 31.85 -0.23
C ILE A 325 -9.02 31.85 0.19
N PRO A 326 -8.15 32.74 -0.33
CA PRO A 326 -6.76 32.83 0.14
C PRO A 326 -6.62 33.07 1.65
N ASN A 327 -7.64 33.63 2.31
CA ASN A 327 -7.62 33.91 3.75
C ASN A 327 -7.68 32.64 4.61
N TYR A 328 -8.15 31.50 4.06
CA TYR A 328 -8.06 30.19 4.73
C TYR A 328 -6.63 29.66 4.91
N PHE A 329 -5.63 30.36 4.34
CA PHE A 329 -4.21 30.01 4.48
C PHE A 329 -3.45 31.00 5.38
N LEU A 330 -4.16 31.89 6.08
CA LEU A 330 -3.59 32.77 7.10
C LEU A 330 -3.18 31.98 8.35
N PRO A 331 -2.29 32.53 9.22
CA PRO A 331 -1.72 31.83 10.37
C PRO A 331 -2.73 31.12 11.26
N PHE A 332 -3.90 31.73 11.51
CA PHE A 332 -4.97 31.15 12.33
C PHE A 332 -5.35 29.72 11.91
N TRP A 333 -5.65 29.54 10.62
CA TRP A 333 -6.12 28.26 10.08
C TRP A 333 -5.01 27.22 10.07
N MET A 334 -3.78 27.66 9.78
CA MET A 334 -2.59 26.80 9.77
C MET A 334 -2.20 26.33 11.17
N GLU A 335 -2.26 27.22 12.18
CA GLU A 335 -2.00 26.91 13.58
C GLU A 335 -3.04 25.93 14.17
N LYS A 336 -4.31 26.05 13.74
CA LYS A 336 -5.37 25.12 14.12
C LYS A 336 -5.33 23.77 13.39
N GLU A 337 -4.46 23.62 12.39
CA GLU A 337 -4.39 22.45 11.51
C GLU A 337 -5.75 22.12 10.85
N TRP A 338 -6.52 23.16 10.50
CA TRP A 338 -7.79 23.02 9.78
C TRP A 338 -7.55 23.25 8.29
N ILE A 339 -7.90 22.27 7.48
CA ILE A 339 -7.56 22.22 6.06
C ILE A 339 -8.75 22.65 5.22
N PHE A 340 -8.54 23.63 4.34
CA PHE A 340 -9.50 23.99 3.31
C PHE A 340 -9.36 23.14 2.05
N ARG A 341 -10.50 22.74 1.48
CA ARG A 341 -10.61 21.91 0.27
C ARG A 341 -11.79 22.34 -0.57
N ILE A 342 -11.65 22.21 -1.89
CA ILE A 342 -12.74 22.36 -2.84
C ILE A 342 -12.97 21.00 -3.49
N VAL A 343 -14.18 20.48 -3.45
CA VAL A 343 -14.58 19.25 -4.15
C VAL A 343 -15.50 19.64 -5.29
N VAL A 344 -15.23 19.14 -6.49
CA VAL A 344 -16.07 19.35 -7.67
C VAL A 344 -16.60 17.99 -8.10
N GLU A 345 -17.92 17.82 -8.04
CA GLU A 345 -18.62 16.62 -8.46
C GLU A 345 -19.76 17.01 -9.42
N ASP A 346 -19.66 16.56 -10.68
CA ASP A 346 -20.62 16.88 -11.75
C ASP A 346 -20.94 18.38 -11.90
N ASP A 347 -22.10 18.81 -11.42
CA ASP A 347 -22.62 20.18 -11.48
C ASP A 347 -22.60 20.89 -10.12
N LYS A 348 -21.85 20.36 -9.14
CA LYS A 348 -21.74 20.87 -7.77
C LYS A 348 -20.30 21.15 -7.37
N ILE A 349 -20.12 22.16 -6.52
CA ILE A 349 -18.86 22.50 -5.87
C ILE A 349 -19.11 22.50 -4.36
N ASP A 350 -18.40 21.67 -3.62
CA ASP A 350 -18.39 21.69 -2.17
C ASP A 350 -17.11 22.38 -1.68
N TYR A 351 -17.26 23.37 -0.79
CA TYR A 351 -16.16 24.04 -0.11
C TYR A 351 -16.10 23.51 1.32
N ASP A 352 -15.03 22.77 1.62
CA ASP A 352 -14.87 22.06 2.87
C ASP A 352 -13.77 22.67 3.74
N ILE A 353 -14.00 22.65 5.05
CA ILE A 353 -12.98 22.80 6.08
C ILE A 353 -13.08 21.56 6.97
N PHE A 354 -11.95 20.94 7.29
CA PHE A 354 -11.91 19.80 8.20
C PHE A 354 -10.58 19.74 8.97
N PRO A 355 -10.57 19.16 10.19
CA PRO A 355 -9.35 19.04 10.97
C PRO A 355 -8.39 18.01 10.35
N HIS A 356 -7.09 18.26 10.44
CA HIS A 356 -6.07 17.40 9.86
C HIS A 356 -6.14 15.93 10.33
N SER A 357 -6.54 15.69 11.58
CA SER A 357 -6.69 14.34 12.15
C SER A 357 -7.85 13.53 11.57
N GLN A 358 -8.77 14.16 10.83
CA GLN A 358 -9.93 13.52 10.21
C GLN A 358 -9.60 13.20 8.76
N THR A 359 -8.79 12.16 8.56
CA THR A 359 -8.72 11.46 7.27
C THR A 359 -10.06 10.75 7.08
N PHE A 360 -10.81 11.08 6.02
CA PHE A 360 -12.13 10.50 5.80
C PHE A 360 -11.96 8.99 5.61
N TYR A 361 -12.73 8.20 6.37
CA TYR A 361 -12.75 6.74 6.28
C TYR A 361 -13.31 6.20 4.94
N ASP A 362 -13.79 7.07 4.04
CA ASP A 362 -14.37 6.64 2.76
C ASP A 362 -13.38 6.39 1.64
N PHE A 363 -12.11 6.75 1.80
CA PHE A 363 -11.05 6.37 0.86
C PHE A 363 -9.77 6.12 1.64
N GLU A 364 -8.90 5.23 1.17
CA GLU A 364 -7.59 4.91 1.74
C GLU A 364 -6.67 6.15 1.81
N GLU A 365 -6.95 7.06 2.77
CA GLU A 365 -6.41 8.40 2.90
C GLU A 365 -5.28 8.44 3.93
N HIS A 366 -4.17 7.76 3.65
CA HIS A 366 -2.90 8.19 4.25
C HIS A 366 -2.27 9.28 3.39
N LEU A 367 -2.89 10.46 3.39
CA LEU A 367 -2.18 11.70 3.08
C LEU A 367 -1.24 11.96 4.27
N SER A 368 0.02 11.56 4.16
CA SER A 368 1.04 12.18 5.01
C SER A 368 1.13 13.63 4.55
N TYR A 369 0.37 14.51 5.19
CA TYR A 369 0.51 15.94 5.06
C TYR A 369 1.91 16.26 5.57
N ASP A 370 2.83 16.50 4.64
CA ASP A 370 4.14 16.99 5.01
C ASP A 370 3.92 18.40 5.56
N ARG A 371 4.30 18.64 6.83
CA ARG A 371 4.19 19.97 7.47
C ARG A 371 4.95 21.05 6.67
N ASN A 372 5.86 20.65 5.80
CA ASN A 372 6.62 21.52 4.90
C ASN A 372 5.95 21.76 3.53
N SER A 373 4.74 21.26 3.30
CA SER A 373 4.04 21.41 2.01
C SER A 373 3.43 22.81 1.87
N CYS A 374 3.69 23.49 0.74
CA CYS A 374 3.30 24.88 0.46
C CYS A 374 1.80 25.16 0.74
N PRO A 375 1.46 26.34 1.30
CA PRO A 375 0.07 26.77 1.44
C PRO A 375 -0.62 26.82 0.08
N GLY A 376 -1.88 26.39 0.01
CA GLY A 376 -2.74 26.57 -1.15
C GLY A 376 -3.87 25.56 -1.25
N VAL A 377 -4.76 25.79 -2.21
CA VAL A 377 -6.05 25.10 -2.29
C VAL A 377 -5.89 23.65 -2.75
N ASN A 378 -6.50 22.74 -1.99
CA ASN A 378 -6.72 21.35 -2.38
C ASN A 378 -7.97 21.26 -3.23
N LEU A 379 -7.80 20.96 -4.51
CA LEU A 379 -8.91 20.74 -5.43
C LEU A 379 -9.12 19.24 -5.65
N ASN A 380 -10.29 18.73 -5.28
CA ASN A 380 -10.72 17.36 -5.54
C ASN A 380 -11.73 17.37 -6.70
N ILE A 381 -11.52 16.51 -7.69
CA ILE A 381 -12.43 16.40 -8.84
C ILE A 381 -12.93 14.96 -8.95
N ILE A 382 -14.25 14.81 -8.98
CA ILE A 382 -14.98 13.55 -9.04
C ILE A 382 -15.95 13.62 -10.22
N ASN A 383 -15.94 12.60 -11.09
CA ASN A 383 -16.96 12.40 -12.14
C ASN A 383 -17.37 13.67 -12.92
N LEU A 384 -16.42 14.40 -13.51
CA LEU A 384 -16.81 15.57 -14.33
C LEU A 384 -17.53 15.16 -15.61
N ASN A 385 -18.79 15.57 -15.73
CA ASN A 385 -19.59 15.44 -16.93
C ASN A 385 -18.99 16.23 -18.13
N LYS A 386 -19.27 15.80 -19.37
CA LYS A 386 -18.67 16.34 -20.61
C LYS A 386 -19.11 17.78 -20.97
N LYS A 387 -19.98 18.42 -20.19
CA LYS A 387 -20.56 19.73 -20.56
C LYS A 387 -19.52 20.85 -20.45
N GLN A 388 -19.14 21.41 -21.60
CA GLN A 388 -18.19 22.52 -21.73
C GLN A 388 -18.54 23.74 -20.86
N VAL A 389 -19.84 23.93 -20.58
CA VAL A 389 -20.35 25.03 -19.74
C VAL A 389 -19.75 24.99 -18.33
N TYR A 390 -19.64 23.83 -17.69
CA TYR A 390 -19.08 23.71 -16.34
C TYR A 390 -17.57 24.00 -16.32
N ILE A 391 -16.83 23.55 -17.33
CA ILE A 391 -15.38 23.85 -17.48
C ILE A 391 -15.17 25.37 -17.60
N ASN A 392 -16.03 26.07 -18.35
CA ASN A 392 -15.95 27.53 -18.48
C ASN A 392 -16.26 28.25 -17.15
N ARG A 393 -17.18 27.73 -16.33
CA ARG A 393 -17.47 28.24 -14.99
C ARG A 393 -16.27 28.06 -14.05
N LEU A 394 -15.68 26.86 -14.01
CA LEU A 394 -14.47 26.57 -13.25
C LEU A 394 -13.27 27.43 -13.68
N LYS A 395 -13.14 27.74 -14.99
CA LYS A 395 -12.12 28.65 -15.50
C LYS A 395 -12.19 30.03 -14.85
N ASN A 396 -13.38 30.55 -14.56
CA ASN A 396 -13.52 31.84 -13.89
C ASN A 396 -13.17 31.74 -12.40
N LEU A 397 -13.52 30.62 -11.75
CA LEU A 397 -13.15 30.34 -10.37
C LEU A 397 -11.61 30.25 -10.19
N PHE A 398 -10.93 29.49 -11.05
CA PHE A 398 -9.47 29.33 -10.97
C PHE A 398 -8.66 30.58 -11.35
N LYS A 399 -9.30 31.62 -11.89
CA LYS A 399 -8.65 32.94 -12.04
C LYS A 399 -8.51 33.69 -10.71
N VAL A 400 -9.42 33.46 -9.76
CA VAL A 400 -9.42 34.13 -8.45
C VAL A 400 -8.82 33.29 -7.34
N ILE A 401 -8.58 32.00 -7.60
CA ILE A 401 -8.01 31.05 -6.64
C ILE A 401 -6.67 30.50 -7.13
N ASN A 402 -5.67 30.53 -6.26
CA ASN A 402 -4.39 29.87 -6.53
C ASN A 402 -4.40 28.40 -6.07
N VAL A 403 -4.76 27.50 -6.98
CA VAL A 403 -4.75 26.05 -6.73
C VAL A 403 -3.33 25.52 -6.85
N THR A 404 -2.79 24.98 -5.76
CA THR A 404 -1.44 24.40 -5.72
C THR A 404 -1.47 22.87 -5.63
N ARG A 405 -2.60 22.27 -5.25
CA ARG A 405 -2.77 20.83 -5.09
C ARG A 405 -4.05 20.35 -5.77
N LEU A 406 -3.94 19.25 -6.51
CA LEU A 406 -5.04 18.68 -7.28
C LEU A 406 -5.11 17.17 -7.01
N VAL A 407 -6.25 16.70 -6.53
CA VAL A 407 -6.61 15.29 -6.40
C VAL A 407 -7.72 14.98 -7.40
N ILE A 408 -7.56 13.95 -8.21
CA ILE A 408 -8.52 13.62 -9.26
C ILE A 408 -8.88 12.15 -9.22
N LYS A 409 -10.18 11.87 -9.33
CA LYS A 409 -10.75 10.57 -9.63
C LYS A 409 -11.36 10.62 -11.04
N CYS A 410 -10.67 10.05 -12.02
CA CYS A 410 -11.02 10.19 -13.44
C CYS A 410 -11.62 8.90 -14.00
N SER A 411 -12.81 9.00 -14.62
CA SER A 411 -13.36 7.95 -15.49
C SER A 411 -12.94 8.17 -16.96
N ILE A 412 -13.01 7.13 -17.80
CA ILE A 412 -12.59 7.16 -19.23
C ILE A 412 -13.19 8.38 -19.97
N ASP A 413 -14.47 8.66 -19.73
CA ASP A 413 -15.22 9.75 -20.37
C ASP A 413 -14.77 11.17 -19.98
N SER A 414 -14.06 11.30 -18.86
CA SER A 414 -13.67 12.58 -18.25
C SER A 414 -12.25 13.04 -18.62
N MET A 415 -11.50 12.26 -19.43
CA MET A 415 -10.09 12.55 -19.70
C MET A 415 -9.86 13.84 -20.49
N LYS A 416 -10.73 14.17 -21.44
CA LYS A 416 -10.71 15.46 -22.16
C LYS A 416 -11.02 16.65 -21.24
N ALA A 417 -11.91 16.44 -20.26
CA ALA A 417 -12.23 17.46 -19.27
C ALA A 417 -11.06 17.67 -18.29
N PHE A 418 -10.41 16.58 -17.86
CA PHE A 418 -9.18 16.62 -17.07
C PHE A 418 -8.11 17.48 -17.75
N MET A 419 -7.84 17.22 -19.03
CA MET A 419 -6.84 17.97 -19.80
C MET A 419 -7.17 19.47 -19.91
N LYS A 420 -8.44 19.81 -20.09
CA LYS A 420 -8.89 21.21 -20.13
C LYS A 420 -8.71 21.88 -18.77
N ILE A 421 -9.07 21.23 -17.68
CA ILE A 421 -8.91 21.78 -16.32
C ILE A 421 -7.46 21.91 -15.94
N PHE A 422 -6.65 20.89 -16.23
CA PHE A 422 -5.23 20.90 -15.95
C PHE A 422 -4.52 22.11 -16.60
N LYS A 423 -4.91 22.47 -17.84
CA LYS A 423 -4.42 23.70 -18.52
C LYS A 423 -4.79 25.01 -17.79
N LEU A 424 -5.82 25.01 -16.93
CA LEU A 424 -6.28 26.17 -16.17
C LEU A 424 -5.52 26.38 -14.85
N LEU A 425 -4.63 25.47 -14.47
CA LEU A 425 -3.98 25.45 -13.15
C LEU A 425 -2.44 25.68 -13.26
N PRO A 426 -2.00 26.90 -13.62
CA PRO A 426 -0.59 27.18 -13.94
C PRO A 426 0.38 27.09 -12.74
N ASN A 427 -0.14 27.16 -11.51
CA ASN A 427 0.65 27.12 -10.28
C ASN A 427 0.58 25.77 -9.56
N LEU A 428 0.07 24.73 -10.23
CA LEU A 428 -0.04 23.41 -9.65
C LEU A 428 1.34 22.86 -9.28
N MET A 429 1.50 22.50 -8.00
CA MET A 429 2.74 21.92 -7.44
C MET A 429 2.59 20.44 -7.11
N MET A 430 1.38 20.01 -6.74
CA MET A 430 1.09 18.63 -6.35
C MET A 430 -0.10 18.05 -7.15
N LEU A 431 0.08 16.86 -7.71
CA LEU A 431 -0.94 16.12 -8.44
C LEU A 431 -1.13 14.73 -7.81
N ARG A 432 -2.36 14.38 -7.44
CA ARG A 432 -2.74 13.03 -7.03
C ARG A 432 -3.82 12.50 -7.95
N VAL A 433 -3.63 11.32 -8.50
CA VAL A 433 -4.60 10.64 -9.36
C VAL A 433 -4.98 9.34 -8.67
N THR A 434 -6.27 9.19 -8.33
CA THR A 434 -6.76 8.05 -7.54
C THR A 434 -7.35 6.93 -8.37
N VAL A 435 -7.89 7.27 -9.54
CA VAL A 435 -8.39 6.33 -10.53
C VAL A 435 -8.05 6.93 -11.90
N LEU A 436 -7.32 6.16 -12.72
CA LEU A 436 -7.09 6.42 -14.13
C LEU A 436 -7.64 5.21 -14.90
N LYS A 437 -8.56 5.41 -15.84
CA LYS A 437 -9.07 4.34 -16.70
C LYS A 437 -8.67 4.67 -18.15
N HIS A 438 -7.83 3.81 -18.75
CA HIS A 438 -7.47 3.77 -20.19
C HIS A 438 -7.26 5.13 -20.88
N PRO A 439 -6.19 5.89 -20.53
CA PRO A 439 -5.96 7.24 -21.06
C PRO A 439 -5.70 7.30 -22.58
N TYR A 440 -5.34 6.19 -23.23
CA TYR A 440 -4.91 6.15 -24.64
C TYR A 440 -6.00 5.84 -25.67
N GLU A 441 -7.18 5.37 -25.26
CA GLU A 441 -8.25 4.98 -26.21
C GLU A 441 -9.01 6.17 -26.81
N PHE A 442 -8.87 7.39 -26.25
CA PHE A 442 -9.74 8.53 -26.58
C PHE A 442 -8.99 9.85 -26.83
N LEU A 443 -7.66 9.84 -26.83
CA LEU A 443 -6.83 10.99 -27.20
C LEU A 443 -6.48 10.90 -28.69
N ASP A 444 -6.54 12.01 -29.41
CA ASP A 444 -5.87 12.14 -30.70
C ASP A 444 -4.37 12.22 -30.38
N VAL A 445 -3.74 11.03 -30.32
CA VAL A 445 -2.52 10.73 -29.54
C VAL A 445 -1.35 11.66 -29.89
N GLU A 446 -1.32 12.20 -31.09
CA GLU A 446 -0.21 13.04 -31.55
C GLU A 446 -0.40 14.52 -31.17
N ASN A 447 -1.53 15.13 -31.54
CA ASN A 447 -1.74 16.57 -31.33
C ASN A 447 -1.99 16.95 -29.87
N ASP A 448 -2.83 16.21 -29.15
CA ASP A 448 -3.16 16.52 -27.76
C ASP A 448 -1.95 16.30 -26.84
N MET A 449 -1.15 15.25 -27.11
CA MET A 449 0.06 14.97 -26.34
C MET A 449 1.18 15.97 -26.61
N ILE A 450 1.34 16.48 -27.84
CA ILE A 450 2.33 17.54 -28.14
C ILE A 450 1.96 18.84 -27.42
N GLN A 451 0.69 19.25 -27.46
CA GLN A 451 0.23 20.43 -26.74
C GLN A 451 0.39 20.29 -25.22
N LEU A 452 0.08 19.11 -24.70
CA LEU A 452 0.25 18.79 -23.29
C LEU A 452 1.72 18.85 -22.88
N ARG A 453 2.64 18.20 -23.62
CA ARG A 453 4.08 18.25 -23.35
C ARG A 453 4.60 19.69 -23.31
N ARG A 454 4.21 20.55 -24.26
CA ARG A 454 4.59 21.96 -24.28
C ARG A 454 4.08 22.76 -23.07
N TYR A 455 2.87 22.45 -22.57
CA TYR A 455 2.36 23.05 -21.34
C TYR A 455 3.15 22.56 -20.12
N LEU A 456 3.49 21.27 -20.11
CA LEU A 456 4.15 20.60 -19.00
C LEU A 456 5.61 20.93 -18.82
N GLU A 457 6.32 21.25 -19.89
CA GLU A 457 7.67 21.82 -19.83
C GLU A 457 7.73 23.06 -18.93
N LYS A 458 6.62 23.81 -18.85
CA LYS A 458 6.46 25.00 -18.02
C LYS A 458 5.78 24.74 -16.67
N SER A 459 5.35 23.50 -16.40
CA SER A 459 4.65 23.15 -15.17
C SER A 459 5.58 23.18 -13.96
N LYS A 460 5.07 23.64 -12.81
CA LYS A 460 5.78 23.68 -11.52
C LYS A 460 5.49 22.43 -10.66
N ILE A 461 4.97 21.37 -11.27
CA ILE A 461 4.57 20.16 -10.54
C ILE A 461 5.82 19.46 -10.06
N THR A 462 5.92 19.35 -8.74
CA THR A 462 7.05 18.70 -8.05
C THR A 462 6.64 17.39 -7.43
N ASN A 463 5.37 17.20 -7.04
CA ASN A 463 4.93 16.01 -6.32
C ASN A 463 3.77 15.33 -7.05
N VAL A 464 3.95 14.07 -7.46
CA VAL A 464 2.89 13.29 -8.11
C VAL A 464 2.61 12.02 -7.32
N THR A 465 1.33 11.69 -7.14
CA THR A 465 0.88 10.46 -6.49
C THR A 465 -0.13 9.74 -7.38
N LEU A 466 0.14 8.49 -7.74
CA LEU A 466 -0.79 7.64 -8.47
C LEU A 466 -1.30 6.52 -7.55
N VAL A 467 -2.60 6.43 -7.37
CA VAL A 467 -3.25 5.36 -6.59
C VAL A 467 -4.05 4.49 -7.56
N ASN A 468 -4.10 3.19 -7.29
CA ASN A 468 -4.82 2.19 -8.07
C ASN A 468 -4.37 2.10 -9.54
N ALA A 469 -3.06 2.21 -9.78
CA ALA A 469 -2.51 2.00 -11.12
C ALA A 469 -2.87 0.59 -11.61
N LYS A 470 -3.46 0.49 -12.82
CA LYS A 470 -3.91 -0.78 -13.39
C LYS A 470 -2.91 -1.38 -14.37
N GLY A 471 -1.91 -0.63 -14.83
CA GLY A 471 -0.87 -1.13 -15.74
C GLY A 471 0.20 -0.09 -16.09
N SER A 472 1.17 -0.46 -16.93
CA SER A 472 2.28 0.41 -17.33
C SER A 472 1.81 1.70 -18.02
N ASN A 473 0.77 1.61 -18.84
CA ASN A 473 0.22 2.77 -19.58
C ASN A 473 -0.22 3.91 -18.64
N ASP A 474 -0.81 3.60 -17.48
CA ASP A 474 -1.21 4.64 -16.52
C ASP A 474 0.00 5.38 -15.95
N VAL A 475 1.10 4.66 -15.74
CA VAL A 475 2.36 5.18 -15.22
C VAL A 475 3.07 6.04 -16.29
N ASP A 476 3.11 5.57 -17.53
CA ASP A 476 3.68 6.31 -18.68
C ASP A 476 2.96 7.64 -18.89
N PHE A 477 1.63 7.61 -18.84
CA PHE A 477 0.81 8.79 -18.98
C PHE A 477 1.11 9.82 -17.87
N ILE A 478 1.06 9.40 -16.60
CA ILE A 478 1.27 10.29 -15.44
C ILE A 478 2.71 10.81 -15.33
N ILE A 479 3.72 10.00 -15.66
CA ILE A 479 5.12 10.48 -15.70
C ILE A 479 5.31 11.44 -16.87
N GLY A 480 4.69 11.17 -18.02
CA GLY A 480 4.62 12.10 -19.13
C GLY A 480 4.01 13.44 -18.75
N LEU A 481 3.13 13.46 -17.74
CA LEU A 481 2.50 14.68 -17.20
C LEU A 481 3.40 15.57 -16.33
N SER A 482 4.62 15.19 -15.95
CA SER A 482 5.38 15.99 -14.96
C SER A 482 6.90 15.88 -15.14
N PRO A 483 7.47 16.53 -16.17
CA PRO A 483 8.90 16.46 -16.46
C PRO A 483 9.80 17.10 -15.39
N GLN A 484 9.26 18.00 -14.54
CA GLN A 484 10.00 18.68 -13.45
C GLN A 484 9.75 18.05 -12.06
N MET A 485 9.15 16.86 -12.01
CA MET A 485 8.79 16.18 -10.77
C MET A 485 10.01 15.96 -9.87
N LYS A 486 9.87 16.18 -8.56
CA LYS A 486 10.84 15.93 -7.48
C LYS A 486 10.43 14.77 -6.57
N SER A 487 9.15 14.40 -6.58
CA SER A 487 8.64 13.30 -5.78
C SER A 487 7.56 12.53 -6.54
N PHE A 488 7.67 11.20 -6.58
CA PHE A 488 6.68 10.31 -7.20
C PHE A 488 6.23 9.23 -6.22
N SER A 489 4.94 9.12 -5.94
CA SER A 489 4.38 8.06 -5.10
C SER A 489 3.44 7.20 -5.92
N ILE A 490 3.50 5.87 -5.78
CA ILE A 490 2.56 4.95 -6.44
C ILE A 490 2.01 3.89 -5.49
N GLN A 491 0.72 3.61 -5.60
CA GLN A 491 0.02 2.52 -4.92
C GLN A 491 -0.62 1.60 -5.97
N ILE A 492 -0.33 0.31 -5.88
CA ILE A 492 -0.75 -0.73 -6.83
C ILE A 492 -1.61 -1.75 -6.08
N ILE A 493 -2.85 -1.95 -6.51
CA ILE A 493 -3.83 -2.84 -5.83
C ILE A 493 -3.98 -4.21 -6.53
N SER A 494 -3.48 -4.39 -7.77
CA SER A 494 -3.59 -5.67 -8.50
C SER A 494 -2.29 -6.50 -8.49
N ASN A 495 -2.43 -7.82 -8.41
CA ASN A 495 -1.32 -8.79 -8.45
C ASN A 495 -0.66 -8.92 -9.84
N CYS A 496 -1.30 -8.47 -10.92
CA CYS A 496 -0.85 -8.79 -12.28
C CYS A 496 0.07 -7.75 -12.93
N ASP A 497 0.17 -6.52 -12.41
CA ASP A 497 0.95 -5.45 -13.06
C ASP A 497 2.08 -4.86 -12.21
N PHE A 498 2.22 -5.28 -10.95
CA PHE A 498 3.33 -4.81 -10.11
C PHE A 498 4.69 -5.12 -10.74
N LEU A 499 4.88 -6.34 -11.29
CA LEU A 499 6.12 -6.77 -11.94
C LEU A 499 6.46 -5.89 -13.17
N ARG A 500 5.44 -5.61 -13.98
CA ARG A 500 5.54 -4.85 -15.23
C ARG A 500 5.82 -3.37 -14.96
N VAL A 501 5.11 -2.78 -14.00
CA VAL A 501 5.30 -1.39 -13.55
C VAL A 501 6.68 -1.24 -12.90
N ALA A 502 7.10 -2.16 -12.03
CA ALA A 502 8.42 -2.14 -11.42
C ALA A 502 9.55 -2.28 -12.45
N TYR A 503 9.45 -3.23 -13.38
CA TYR A 503 10.40 -3.39 -14.49
C TYR A 503 10.47 -2.12 -15.35
N TRP A 504 9.32 -1.56 -15.72
CA TRP A 504 9.25 -0.36 -16.55
C TRP A 504 9.89 0.86 -15.86
N ILE A 505 9.62 1.06 -14.56
CA ILE A 505 10.23 2.13 -13.74
C ILE A 505 11.77 1.95 -13.73
N LEU A 506 12.25 0.73 -13.48
CA LEU A 506 13.69 0.42 -13.46
C LEU A 506 14.36 0.58 -14.84
N TYR A 507 13.68 0.21 -15.93
CA TYR A 507 14.16 0.36 -17.30
C TYR A 507 14.37 1.83 -17.68
N ARG A 508 13.40 2.70 -17.37
CA ARG A 508 13.49 4.14 -17.68
C ARG A 508 14.49 4.88 -16.79
N ILE A 509 14.70 4.42 -15.55
CA ILE A 509 15.76 4.93 -14.66
C ILE A 509 17.16 4.64 -15.24
N LYS A 510 17.34 3.50 -15.90
CA LYS A 510 18.65 3.07 -16.42
C LYS A 510 19.01 3.67 -17.78
N MET A 511 18.02 3.94 -18.64
CA MET A 511 18.21 4.55 -19.96
C MET A 511 18.68 6.02 -19.92
N ASN A 512 18.49 6.75 -18.82
CA ASN A 512 18.86 8.17 -18.70
C ASN A 512 20.15 8.47 -17.89
N LYS A 513 21.11 7.53 -17.85
CA LYS A 513 22.45 7.65 -17.20
C LYS A 513 22.41 8.19 -15.75
N MET A 514 22.20 7.30 -14.78
CA MET A 514 22.27 7.60 -13.34
C MET A 514 23.39 6.85 -12.63
N SER A 515 24.11 7.57 -11.77
CA SER A 515 25.06 7.02 -10.78
C SER A 515 24.37 6.84 -9.41
N HIS A 516 24.47 5.61 -8.87
CA HIS A 516 24.20 5.21 -7.47
C HIS A 516 22.76 5.40 -6.92
N PRO A 517 21.91 4.35 -6.92
CA PRO A 517 20.71 4.33 -6.08
C PRO A 517 21.10 4.06 -4.61
N MET A 518 20.63 4.89 -3.68
CA MET A 518 20.74 4.63 -2.24
C MET A 518 19.36 4.18 -1.73
N VAL A 519 19.28 2.98 -1.17
CA VAL A 519 18.05 2.40 -0.61
C VAL A 519 18.06 2.68 0.90
N CYS A 520 17.11 3.47 1.40
CA CYS A 520 16.89 3.65 2.85
C CYS A 520 15.65 2.87 3.29
N TYR A 521 15.79 2.12 4.39
CA TYR A 521 14.71 1.40 5.05
C TYR A 521 14.27 2.21 6.28
N ASP A 522 12.99 2.57 6.35
CA ASP A 522 12.34 2.99 7.60
C ASP A 522 11.07 2.17 7.78
N LEU A 523 11.01 1.41 8.88
CA LEU A 523 9.83 0.68 9.33
C LEU A 523 9.20 1.44 10.51
N PRO A 524 8.07 2.14 10.34
CA PRO A 524 7.19 2.41 11.46
C PRO A 524 6.24 1.21 11.64
N GLN A 525 6.01 0.83 12.89
CA GLN A 525 5.09 -0.23 13.27
C GLN A 525 3.65 0.10 12.87
N ILE A 526 2.99 -0.92 12.29
CA ILE A 526 1.53 -1.16 12.18
C ILE A 526 0.79 -0.60 10.93
N VAL A 527 0.14 -1.55 10.23
CA VAL A 527 -0.72 -1.55 9.02
C VAL A 527 -0.05 -1.18 7.68
N VAL A 528 0.31 -2.23 6.92
CA VAL A 528 0.91 -2.25 5.56
C VAL A 528 2.35 -1.69 5.48
N PRO A 529 3.36 -2.52 5.15
CA PRO A 529 4.74 -2.06 5.04
C PRO A 529 4.89 -1.03 3.90
N LYS A 530 5.29 0.19 4.26
CA LYS A 530 5.53 1.32 3.35
C LYS A 530 6.96 1.25 2.82
N LEU A 531 7.16 0.89 1.54
CA LEU A 531 8.48 0.97 0.93
C LEU A 531 8.73 2.38 0.35
N THR A 532 9.85 3.00 0.71
CA THR A 532 10.25 4.32 0.17
C THR A 532 11.52 4.16 -0.65
N PHE A 533 11.46 4.45 -1.96
CA PHE A 533 12.62 4.41 -2.86
C PHE A 533 13.09 5.83 -3.21
N THR A 534 14.07 6.39 -2.51
CA THR A 534 14.58 7.72 -2.89
C THR A 534 15.56 7.58 -4.07
N PHE A 535 15.21 8.06 -5.27
CA PHE A 535 16.11 8.09 -6.42
C PHE A 535 16.69 9.49 -6.61
N TYR A 536 17.69 9.66 -7.49
CA TYR A 536 18.21 10.99 -7.79
C TYR A 536 18.29 11.36 -9.28
N PRO A 537 17.18 11.39 -10.05
CA PRO A 537 17.12 11.70 -11.47
C PRO A 537 17.61 13.09 -11.90
N THR A 538 18.39 13.09 -12.98
CA THR A 538 18.73 14.23 -13.82
C THR A 538 17.98 14.09 -15.15
N TRP A 539 16.74 14.55 -15.22
CA TRP A 539 16.03 14.82 -16.47
C TRP A 539 16.35 16.25 -16.95
N GLY A 540 17.00 16.37 -18.11
CA GLY A 540 17.51 17.64 -18.64
C GLY A 540 18.73 18.18 -17.90
N PRO A 541 19.44 19.21 -18.44
CA PRO A 541 20.82 19.52 -18.04
C PRO A 541 21.06 19.88 -16.56
N LYS A 542 20.03 20.04 -15.71
CA LYS A 542 20.18 20.44 -14.30
C LYS A 542 19.01 20.04 -13.36
N SER A 543 18.47 18.82 -13.38
CA SER A 543 17.54 18.40 -12.29
C SER A 543 18.26 17.59 -11.21
N LYS A 544 18.03 17.97 -9.95
CA LYS A 544 18.56 17.30 -8.75
C LYS A 544 17.47 16.39 -8.17
N ASN A 545 17.89 15.21 -7.73
CA ASN A 545 17.37 14.41 -6.63
C ASN A 545 15.80 14.18 -6.54
N ILE A 546 15.23 13.07 -7.08
CA ILE A 546 13.78 12.71 -7.02
C ILE A 546 13.45 11.57 -6.05
N LYS A 547 12.70 11.86 -4.98
CA LYS A 547 12.23 10.85 -4.02
C LYS A 547 11.05 10.02 -4.55
N THR A 548 11.14 8.69 -4.60
CA THR A 548 10.01 7.80 -4.97
C THR A 548 9.49 7.02 -3.74
N VAL A 549 8.19 6.73 -3.68
CA VAL A 549 7.58 5.91 -2.61
C VAL A 549 6.67 4.86 -3.23
N ILE A 550 6.84 3.58 -2.89
CA ILE A 550 6.03 2.46 -3.40
C ILE A 550 5.37 1.75 -2.21
N LYS A 551 4.04 1.82 -2.11
CA LYS A 551 3.28 1.02 -1.14
C LYS A 551 2.79 -0.27 -1.81
N CYS A 552 3.11 -1.43 -1.22
CA CYS A 552 2.67 -2.73 -1.72
C CYS A 552 2.30 -3.69 -0.57
N SER A 553 1.50 -4.71 -0.87
CA SER A 553 1.18 -5.80 0.08
C SER A 553 2.42 -6.65 0.39
N ILE A 554 2.37 -7.40 1.50
CA ILE A 554 3.47 -8.28 1.95
C ILE A 554 3.85 -9.30 0.86
N ASP A 555 2.86 -9.85 0.13
CA ASP A 555 3.10 -10.84 -0.92
C ASP A 555 3.75 -10.22 -2.17
N SER A 556 3.32 -9.01 -2.54
CA SER A 556 3.96 -8.21 -3.61
C SER A 556 5.40 -7.81 -3.26
N MET A 557 5.70 -7.62 -1.97
CA MET A 557 7.06 -7.33 -1.48
C MET A 557 7.98 -8.56 -1.57
N LYS A 558 7.47 -9.76 -1.27
CA LYS A 558 8.19 -11.02 -1.50
C LYS A 558 8.46 -11.26 -2.98
N ALA A 559 7.47 -11.04 -3.84
CA ALA A 559 7.64 -11.12 -5.30
C ALA A 559 8.67 -10.09 -5.82
N PHE A 560 8.65 -8.85 -5.30
CA PHE A 560 9.65 -7.83 -5.64
C PHE A 560 11.07 -8.24 -5.24
N ILE A 561 11.25 -8.82 -4.05
CA ILE A 561 12.54 -9.33 -3.58
C ILE A 561 13.04 -10.47 -4.49
N GLU A 562 12.14 -11.36 -4.95
CA GLU A 562 12.49 -12.39 -5.94
C GLU A 562 12.86 -11.79 -7.31
N ILE A 563 12.20 -10.73 -7.78
CA ILE A 563 12.61 -10.02 -9.02
C ILE A 563 13.94 -9.29 -8.84
N LEU A 564 14.19 -8.67 -7.69
CA LEU A 564 15.48 -8.04 -7.39
C LEU A 564 16.61 -9.07 -7.39
N LYS A 565 16.34 -10.33 -7.00
CA LYS A 565 17.27 -11.45 -7.18
C LYS A 565 17.44 -11.86 -8.65
N LEU A 566 16.40 -11.65 -9.48
CA LEU A 566 16.40 -11.88 -10.93
C LEU A 566 16.88 -10.68 -11.77
N LEU A 567 17.21 -9.53 -11.18
CA LEU A 567 17.72 -8.34 -11.89
C LEU A 567 18.98 -8.60 -12.76
N PRO A 568 19.88 -9.54 -12.41
CA PRO A 568 20.96 -9.98 -13.31
C PRO A 568 20.44 -10.68 -14.59
N ASN A 569 19.18 -11.11 -14.63
CA ASN A 569 18.55 -11.82 -15.73
C ASN A 569 17.58 -10.94 -16.55
N LEU A 570 17.88 -9.64 -16.67
CA LEU A 570 17.09 -8.69 -17.47
C LEU A 570 16.82 -9.17 -18.92
N MET A 571 17.69 -10.00 -19.50
CA MET A 571 17.47 -10.62 -20.81
C MET A 571 16.34 -11.68 -20.78
N MET A 572 16.25 -12.51 -19.73
CA MET A 572 15.25 -13.59 -19.62
C MET A 572 13.83 -13.06 -19.50
N LEU A 573 13.63 -11.98 -18.72
CA LEU A 573 12.33 -11.30 -18.63
C LEU A 573 11.95 -10.66 -19.97
N ARG A 574 12.91 -10.15 -20.75
CA ARG A 574 12.64 -9.48 -22.04
C ARG A 574 12.21 -10.47 -23.12
N VAL A 575 12.87 -11.63 -23.26
CA VAL A 575 12.58 -12.64 -24.30
C VAL A 575 11.17 -13.22 -24.21
N THR A 576 10.60 -13.33 -23.01
CA THR A 576 9.21 -13.78 -22.79
C THR A 576 8.13 -12.78 -23.24
N PHE A 577 8.48 -11.51 -23.50
CA PHE A 577 7.50 -10.45 -23.78
C PHE A 577 7.72 -9.69 -25.11
N LEU A 578 8.70 -10.08 -25.95
CA LEU A 578 8.99 -9.39 -27.21
C LEU A 578 8.02 -9.82 -28.34
N THR A 579 7.49 -8.83 -29.08
CA THR A 579 6.55 -9.06 -30.19
C THR A 579 7.10 -8.66 -31.56
N HIS A 580 8.26 -7.99 -31.67
CA HIS A 580 8.82 -7.51 -32.96
C HIS A 580 10.33 -7.83 -33.18
N PRO A 581 10.76 -8.19 -34.41
CA PRO A 581 12.15 -8.51 -34.76
C PRO A 581 13.21 -7.43 -34.47
N ASP A 582 12.88 -6.15 -34.67
CA ASP A 582 13.87 -5.05 -34.61
C ASP A 582 14.30 -4.70 -33.17
N GLU A 583 13.46 -5.02 -32.18
CA GLU A 583 13.73 -4.78 -30.76
C GLU A 583 14.85 -5.67 -30.18
N PHE A 584 15.17 -6.79 -30.83
CA PHE A 584 16.23 -7.71 -30.40
C PHE A 584 17.64 -7.21 -30.79
N LEU A 585 17.76 -6.54 -31.94
CA LEU A 585 19.03 -5.98 -32.43
C LEU A 585 19.44 -4.71 -31.65
N ASP A 586 18.48 -3.83 -31.36
CA ASP A 586 18.71 -2.62 -30.56
C ASP A 586 19.08 -2.96 -29.10
N ALA A 587 18.47 -4.00 -28.53
CA ALA A 587 18.78 -4.48 -27.18
C ALA A 587 20.24 -4.92 -26.99
N LYS A 588 20.98 -5.22 -28.07
CA LYS A 588 22.37 -5.68 -28.00
C LYS A 588 23.41 -4.58 -28.24
N LYS A 589 23.14 -3.57 -29.08
CA LYS A 589 24.03 -2.39 -29.18
C LYS A 589 24.21 -1.72 -27.81
N ASP A 590 23.15 -1.69 -27.00
CA ASP A 590 23.16 -1.18 -25.63
C ASP A 590 23.88 -2.11 -24.62
N MET A 591 24.06 -3.42 -24.93
CA MET A 591 24.77 -4.36 -24.05
C MET A 591 26.29 -4.22 -24.10
N ILE A 592 26.87 -3.72 -25.19
CA ILE A 592 28.33 -3.58 -25.34
C ILE A 592 28.87 -2.49 -24.39
N GLU A 593 28.05 -1.50 -24.01
CA GLU A 593 28.42 -0.47 -23.01
C GLU A 593 28.22 -0.92 -21.55
N LEU A 594 27.52 -2.02 -21.28
CA LEU A 594 27.14 -2.51 -19.93
C LEU A 594 28.18 -3.44 -19.28
N ARG A 595 29.47 -3.18 -19.45
CA ARG A 595 30.60 -4.06 -19.06
C ARG A 595 30.80 -4.31 -17.55
N ARG A 596 29.94 -3.85 -16.62
CA ARG A 596 30.27 -3.87 -15.18
C ARG A 596 29.30 -4.49 -14.17
N CYS A 597 28.08 -4.93 -14.52
CA CYS A 597 27.11 -5.30 -13.46
C CYS A 597 26.29 -6.59 -13.62
N VAL A 598 26.58 -7.52 -14.54
CA VAL A 598 25.73 -8.73 -14.69
C VAL A 598 26.54 -10.00 -14.98
N LYS A 599 26.33 -11.06 -14.18
CA LYS A 599 26.99 -12.38 -14.29
C LYS A 599 26.43 -13.32 -15.38
N ASN A 600 25.28 -13.01 -15.98
CA ASN A 600 24.64 -13.88 -16.99
C ASN A 600 24.75 -13.31 -18.41
N THR A 601 25.98 -13.09 -18.86
CA THR A 601 26.28 -12.77 -20.26
C THR A 601 26.53 -14.05 -21.07
N ILE A 602 25.98 -14.15 -22.29
CA ILE A 602 26.35 -15.20 -23.26
C ILE A 602 27.72 -14.83 -23.86
N ALA A 603 28.77 -15.02 -23.06
CA ALA A 603 30.13 -14.66 -23.44
C ALA A 603 30.81 -15.77 -24.28
N ASN A 604 30.48 -17.03 -23.98
CA ASN A 604 30.96 -18.24 -24.66
C ASN A 604 30.03 -19.42 -24.37
N SER A 605 30.30 -20.58 -24.98
CA SER A 605 29.52 -21.82 -24.84
C SER A 605 29.53 -22.47 -23.45
N SER A 606 30.29 -21.92 -22.50
CA SER A 606 30.35 -22.38 -21.11
C SER A 606 29.65 -21.44 -20.14
N SER A 607 29.14 -20.30 -20.63
CA SER A 607 28.44 -19.32 -19.79
C SER A 607 27.07 -19.84 -19.33
N LEU A 608 26.66 -19.51 -18.11
CA LEU A 608 25.39 -19.98 -17.54
C LEU A 608 24.19 -19.55 -18.41
N GLY A 609 24.21 -18.29 -18.88
CA GLY A 609 23.18 -17.79 -19.79
C GLY A 609 23.15 -18.52 -21.14
N PHE A 610 24.27 -19.06 -21.61
CA PHE A 610 24.32 -19.91 -22.81
C PHE A 610 23.63 -21.27 -22.56
N ILE A 611 23.96 -21.92 -21.44
CA ILE A 611 23.44 -23.25 -21.09
C ILE A 611 21.92 -23.19 -20.90
N GLU A 612 21.41 -22.18 -20.17
CA GLU A 612 19.99 -22.00 -19.93
C GLU A 612 19.20 -21.74 -21.23
N LEU A 613 19.72 -20.86 -22.11
CA LEU A 613 19.09 -20.59 -23.40
C LEU A 613 19.09 -21.83 -24.30
N LYS A 614 20.21 -22.57 -24.37
CA LYS A 614 20.32 -23.82 -25.13
C LYS A 614 19.26 -24.82 -24.66
N ASN A 615 19.11 -25.02 -23.35
CA ASN A 615 18.16 -26.00 -22.81
C ASN A 615 16.71 -25.66 -23.18
N LYS A 616 16.32 -24.38 -23.09
CA LYS A 616 14.96 -23.94 -23.49
C LYS A 616 14.71 -24.05 -25.00
N LEU A 617 15.71 -23.75 -25.83
CA LEU A 617 15.59 -23.90 -27.29
C LEU A 617 15.47 -25.35 -27.74
N LEU A 618 15.93 -26.31 -26.93
CA LEU A 618 15.84 -27.74 -27.20
C LEU A 618 14.61 -28.43 -26.59
N ASP A 619 13.92 -27.81 -25.62
CA ASP A 619 12.72 -28.39 -25.02
C ASP A 619 11.46 -28.00 -25.81
N LEU A 620 10.82 -28.93 -26.51
CA LEU A 620 9.61 -28.67 -27.31
C LEU A 620 8.36 -28.34 -26.47
N ASN A 621 8.36 -28.61 -25.17
CA ASN A 621 7.24 -28.27 -24.28
C ASN A 621 7.25 -26.78 -23.88
N GLU A 622 8.39 -26.12 -24.02
CA GLU A 622 8.52 -24.69 -23.77
C GLU A 622 7.95 -23.88 -24.95
N ASN A 623 7.09 -22.90 -24.69
CA ASN A 623 6.59 -22.04 -25.76
C ASN A 623 7.62 -20.92 -26.05
N VAL A 624 8.49 -21.14 -27.04
CA VAL A 624 9.52 -20.19 -27.44
C VAL A 624 9.16 -19.55 -28.78
N PRO A 625 8.77 -18.26 -28.81
CA PRO A 625 8.47 -17.55 -30.05
C PRO A 625 9.67 -17.56 -31.00
N ARG A 626 9.43 -17.86 -32.29
CA ARG A 626 10.45 -17.85 -33.35
C ARG A 626 11.71 -18.70 -33.05
N ARG A 627 11.53 -19.81 -32.32
CA ARG A 627 12.57 -20.78 -31.93
C ARG A 627 13.61 -21.08 -33.02
N LEU A 628 13.17 -21.37 -34.24
CA LEU A 628 14.05 -21.79 -35.34
C LEU A 628 15.01 -20.67 -35.80
N ASP A 629 14.53 -19.43 -35.86
CA ASP A 629 15.37 -18.26 -36.19
C ASP A 629 16.46 -18.05 -35.13
N ILE A 630 16.08 -18.23 -33.86
CA ILE A 630 16.98 -18.08 -32.73
C ILE A 630 18.05 -19.17 -32.78
N ILE A 631 17.69 -20.44 -33.01
CA ILE A 631 18.65 -21.55 -33.13
C ILE A 631 19.63 -21.31 -34.30
N LYS A 632 19.17 -20.74 -35.42
CA LYS A 632 20.02 -20.46 -36.58
C LYS A 632 21.12 -19.44 -36.26
N ILE A 633 20.76 -18.31 -35.64
CA ILE A 633 21.72 -17.30 -35.17
C ILE A 633 22.61 -17.89 -34.06
N PHE A 634 22.03 -18.71 -33.20
CA PHE A 634 22.73 -19.41 -32.14
C PHE A 634 23.82 -20.32 -32.73
N LEU A 635 23.56 -21.13 -33.75
CA LEU A 635 24.58 -22.03 -34.31
C LEU A 635 25.66 -21.31 -35.13
N LEU A 636 25.30 -20.28 -35.89
CA LEU A 636 26.19 -19.65 -36.87
C LEU A 636 26.98 -18.46 -36.32
N GLY A 637 26.55 -17.89 -35.19
CA GLY A 637 27.24 -16.73 -34.60
C GLY A 637 26.97 -15.41 -35.33
N ARG A 638 26.19 -15.40 -36.42
CA ARG A 638 26.05 -14.28 -37.37
C ARG A 638 24.61 -14.04 -37.80
N ASP A 639 24.35 -12.85 -38.34
CA ASP A 639 23.08 -12.47 -38.95
C ASP A 639 23.02 -12.93 -40.41
N TYR A 640 21.87 -13.46 -40.82
CA TYR A 640 21.65 -14.04 -42.14
C TYR A 640 20.90 -13.10 -43.11
N LYS A 641 20.43 -11.93 -42.66
CA LYS A 641 19.49 -11.12 -43.46
C LYS A 641 20.08 -10.03 -44.34
N GLN A 642 21.30 -9.53 -44.13
CA GLN A 642 21.85 -8.54 -45.08
C GLN A 642 23.38 -8.32 -45.11
N ASN A 643 24.13 -8.51 -44.02
CA ASN A 643 25.57 -8.14 -43.99
C ASN A 643 26.54 -9.19 -43.40
N ASP A 644 26.06 -10.41 -43.09
CA ASP A 644 26.86 -11.47 -42.44
C ASP A 644 27.60 -11.00 -41.17
N GLU A 645 27.03 -10.04 -40.42
CA GLU A 645 27.73 -9.43 -39.30
C GLU A 645 27.85 -10.38 -38.10
N PRO A 646 28.98 -10.34 -37.35
CA PRO A 646 29.15 -11.07 -36.10
C PRO A 646 28.08 -10.67 -35.08
N VAL A 647 27.15 -11.60 -34.80
CA VAL A 647 26.12 -11.41 -33.78
C VAL A 647 26.63 -11.89 -32.43
N TRP A 648 27.24 -13.07 -32.32
CA TRP A 648 27.80 -13.58 -31.06
C TRP A 648 28.98 -14.53 -31.31
N ASN A 649 29.75 -14.89 -30.27
CA ASN A 649 30.95 -15.74 -30.40
C ASN A 649 32.00 -15.19 -31.41
N ASN A 650 32.09 -13.86 -31.55
CA ASN A 650 32.88 -13.17 -32.59
C ASN A 650 32.54 -13.61 -34.03
N GLY A 651 31.32 -14.10 -34.26
CA GLY A 651 30.89 -14.60 -35.56
C GLY A 651 31.45 -15.98 -35.90
N ASN A 652 32.04 -16.68 -34.91
CA ASN A 652 32.41 -18.08 -35.04
C ASN A 652 31.20 -18.97 -34.80
N VAL A 653 31.15 -20.08 -35.52
CA VAL A 653 30.16 -21.13 -35.29
C VAL A 653 30.25 -21.69 -33.86
N LEU A 654 29.12 -22.10 -33.30
CA LEU A 654 29.07 -22.73 -31.99
C LEU A 654 29.66 -24.14 -32.08
N PHE A 655 30.88 -24.35 -31.60
CA PHE A 655 31.44 -25.71 -31.49
C PHE A 655 30.60 -26.55 -30.52
N THR A 656 29.89 -27.56 -31.04
CA THR A 656 29.12 -28.52 -30.26
C THR A 656 29.41 -29.93 -30.77
N PRO A 657 29.76 -30.90 -29.91
CA PRO A 657 30.11 -32.26 -30.32
C PRO A 657 28.90 -33.04 -30.88
N ASP A 658 27.68 -32.55 -30.63
CA ASP A 658 26.46 -33.16 -31.15
C ASP A 658 25.51 -32.09 -31.73
N LEU A 659 25.45 -32.02 -33.06
CA LEU A 659 24.50 -31.17 -33.78
C LEU A 659 23.11 -31.82 -33.91
N ARG A 660 22.99 -33.13 -33.65
CA ARG A 660 21.73 -33.88 -33.83
C ARG A 660 20.63 -33.38 -32.92
N GLN A 661 20.97 -32.80 -31.77
CA GLN A 661 20.01 -32.18 -30.85
C GLN A 661 19.24 -31.04 -31.49
N PHE A 662 19.91 -30.23 -32.32
CA PHE A 662 19.27 -29.12 -33.04
C PHE A 662 18.59 -29.61 -34.33
N GLU A 663 19.20 -30.55 -35.05
CA GLU A 663 18.60 -31.26 -36.19
C GLU A 663 17.23 -31.83 -35.83
N ASN A 664 17.12 -32.49 -34.68
CA ASN A 664 15.87 -33.09 -34.23
C ASN A 664 14.74 -32.08 -34.03
N ILE A 665 15.06 -30.84 -33.61
CA ILE A 665 14.06 -29.77 -33.47
C ILE A 665 13.53 -29.34 -34.83
N PHE A 666 14.41 -29.16 -35.82
CA PHE A 666 14.00 -28.77 -37.17
C PHE A 666 13.20 -29.89 -37.84
N ASN A 667 13.63 -31.15 -37.69
CA ASN A 667 12.94 -32.30 -38.28
C ASN A 667 11.57 -32.52 -37.64
N THR A 668 11.47 -32.43 -36.31
CA THR A 668 10.19 -32.57 -35.59
C THR A 668 9.20 -31.47 -35.96
N LEU A 669 9.68 -30.29 -36.34
CA LEU A 669 8.86 -29.15 -36.75
C LEU A 669 8.64 -29.07 -38.29
N GLY A 670 9.17 -30.02 -39.07
CA GLY A 670 8.97 -30.09 -40.53
C GLY A 670 9.84 -29.14 -41.36
N PHE A 671 11.02 -28.76 -40.87
CA PHE A 671 11.95 -27.80 -41.51
C PHE A 671 13.29 -28.43 -41.91
N ASP A 672 13.29 -29.69 -42.36
CA ASP A 672 14.51 -30.45 -42.72
C ASP A 672 15.37 -29.73 -43.78
N GLY A 673 14.71 -29.09 -44.76
CA GLY A 673 15.38 -28.35 -45.83
C GLY A 673 16.10 -27.07 -45.36
N GLU A 674 15.63 -26.42 -44.29
CA GLU A 674 16.33 -25.28 -43.69
C GLU A 674 17.50 -25.74 -42.83
N TRP A 675 17.35 -26.87 -42.13
CA TRP A 675 18.45 -27.46 -41.38
C TRP A 675 19.64 -27.83 -42.27
N ALA A 676 19.38 -28.43 -43.45
CA ALA A 676 20.44 -28.77 -44.41
C ALA A 676 21.31 -27.56 -44.79
N LYS A 677 20.68 -26.39 -45.02
CA LYS A 677 21.39 -25.13 -45.32
C LYS A 677 22.21 -24.62 -44.14
N ILE A 678 21.66 -24.71 -42.91
CA ILE A 678 22.37 -24.31 -41.69
C ILE A 678 23.59 -25.19 -41.46
N LYS A 679 23.44 -26.50 -41.67
CA LYS A 679 24.51 -27.49 -41.50
C LYS A 679 25.64 -27.27 -42.52
N GLU A 680 25.30 -26.99 -43.78
CA GLU A 680 26.29 -26.66 -44.81
C GLU A 680 27.10 -25.39 -44.45
N GLU A 681 26.43 -24.31 -44.03
CA GLU A 681 27.10 -23.08 -43.62
C GLU A 681 27.92 -23.23 -42.34
N TYR A 682 27.45 -24.04 -41.39
CA TYR A 682 28.19 -24.37 -40.18
C TYR A 682 29.52 -25.06 -40.51
N MET A 683 29.52 -26.01 -41.45
CA MET A 683 30.72 -26.77 -41.84
C MET A 683 31.74 -25.92 -42.60
N LYS A 684 31.31 -25.01 -43.46
CA LYS A 684 32.20 -24.09 -44.19
C LYS A 684 33.01 -23.16 -43.27
N ARG A 685 32.50 -22.88 -42.07
CA ARG A 685 32.99 -21.80 -41.18
C ARG A 685 33.70 -22.30 -39.93
N ASN A 686 33.99 -23.60 -39.84
CA ASN A 686 34.62 -24.23 -38.68
C ASN A 686 36.16 -24.07 -38.64
N LEU A 687 36.67 -22.83 -38.64
CA LEU A 687 38.09 -22.48 -38.48
C LEU A 687 38.22 -21.45 -37.33
N HIS A 688 38.85 -21.85 -36.22
CA HIS A 688 38.89 -21.03 -34.99
C HIS A 688 40.10 -20.08 -34.93
N VAL A 689 39.86 -18.77 -34.94
CA VAL A 689 40.88 -17.72 -34.69
C VAL A 689 40.72 -17.21 -33.25
N TYR A 690 41.72 -17.45 -32.38
CA TYR A 690 41.55 -17.22 -30.94
C TYR A 690 42.01 -15.85 -30.41
N ARG A 691 43.05 -15.16 -30.95
CA ARG A 691 43.55 -13.81 -30.56
C ARG A 691 44.91 -13.46 -31.21
N ASP A 692 45.31 -12.18 -31.19
CA ASP A 692 46.69 -11.72 -31.40
C ASP A 692 47.52 -11.77 -30.09
N GLY A 693 48.70 -12.43 -30.11
CA GLY A 693 49.70 -12.39 -29.03
C GLY A 693 49.96 -13.71 -28.26
N PHE A 694 51.04 -13.73 -27.45
CA PHE A 694 51.50 -14.88 -26.65
C PHE A 694 50.70 -15.06 -25.33
N ASN A 695 50.55 -16.29 -24.85
CA ASN A 695 49.83 -16.59 -23.60
C ASN A 695 50.73 -16.56 -22.34
N ARG A 696 50.12 -16.67 -21.14
CA ARG A 696 50.80 -16.63 -19.83
C ARG A 696 51.81 -17.76 -19.58
N HIS A 697 51.87 -18.76 -20.48
CA HIS A 697 52.84 -19.85 -20.45
C HIS A 697 53.96 -19.69 -21.49
N GLY A 698 54.05 -18.53 -22.16
CA GLY A 698 55.10 -18.24 -23.15
C GLY A 698 54.81 -18.78 -24.56
N HIS A 699 53.62 -19.34 -24.81
CA HIS A 699 53.28 -19.89 -26.13
C HIS A 699 52.79 -18.79 -27.08
N GLY A 700 53.41 -18.70 -28.25
CA GLY A 700 52.98 -17.84 -29.35
C GLY A 700 52.05 -18.59 -30.28
N ASN A 701 50.81 -18.10 -30.44
CA ASN A 701 49.82 -18.72 -31.32
C ASN A 701 49.90 -18.23 -32.77
N THR A 702 51.07 -17.77 -33.23
CA THR A 702 51.27 -17.45 -34.66
C THR A 702 51.41 -18.69 -35.54
N LYS A 703 51.43 -19.90 -34.95
CA LYS A 703 51.38 -21.19 -35.66
C LYS A 703 50.43 -22.17 -34.95
N PRO A 704 49.82 -23.13 -35.68
CA PRO A 704 48.80 -24.02 -35.13
C PRO A 704 49.36 -24.93 -34.02
N SER A 705 48.59 -25.14 -32.95
CA SER A 705 48.94 -26.13 -31.93
C SER A 705 48.68 -27.55 -32.46
N TYR A 706 49.28 -28.58 -31.84
CA TYR A 706 48.95 -29.97 -32.15
C TYR A 706 47.43 -30.26 -32.06
N TRP A 707 46.72 -29.49 -31.22
CA TRP A 707 45.27 -29.55 -31.05
C TRP A 707 44.49 -28.96 -32.23
N ALA A 708 45.04 -27.94 -32.90
CA ALA A 708 44.46 -27.37 -34.12
C ALA A 708 44.55 -28.32 -35.33
N TYR A 709 45.47 -29.28 -35.30
CA TYR A 709 45.55 -30.37 -36.28
C TYR A 709 44.63 -31.57 -35.94
N GLY A 710 43.78 -31.45 -34.91
CA GLY A 710 42.81 -32.47 -34.53
C GLY A 710 43.34 -33.54 -33.55
N TYR A 711 44.54 -33.37 -33.00
CA TYR A 711 45.12 -34.33 -32.06
C TYR A 711 44.81 -33.95 -30.61
N MET A 712 44.24 -34.90 -29.85
CA MET A 712 43.83 -34.66 -28.46
C MET A 712 45.01 -34.51 -27.50
N THR A 713 46.18 -35.07 -27.82
CA THR A 713 47.39 -34.99 -26.98
C THR A 713 48.65 -34.75 -27.82
N LEU A 714 49.67 -34.13 -27.21
CA LEU A 714 50.98 -33.93 -27.84
C LEU A 714 51.66 -35.27 -28.18
N GLN A 715 51.42 -36.30 -27.36
CA GLN A 715 51.93 -37.65 -27.59
C GLN A 715 51.29 -38.28 -28.83
N MET A 716 49.97 -38.17 -28.99
CA MET A 716 49.29 -38.61 -30.22
C MET A 716 49.82 -37.90 -31.46
N TYR A 717 50.10 -36.60 -31.36
CA TYR A 717 50.69 -35.87 -32.48
C TYR A 717 52.10 -36.39 -32.79
N LYS A 718 52.97 -36.49 -31.77
CA LYS A 718 54.35 -37.00 -31.88
C LYS A 718 54.44 -38.40 -32.48
N ASP A 719 53.50 -39.28 -32.16
CA ASP A 719 53.48 -40.66 -32.63
C ASP A 719 52.92 -40.79 -34.06
N THR A 720 52.30 -39.73 -34.59
CA THR A 720 51.64 -39.73 -35.92
C THR A 720 52.44 -38.97 -36.99
N ILE A 721 53.36 -38.07 -36.61
CA ILE A 721 54.18 -37.27 -37.54
C ILE A 721 55.65 -37.70 -37.55
N SER A 722 56.44 -37.19 -38.51
CA SER A 722 57.86 -37.53 -38.61
C SER A 722 58.72 -36.92 -37.47
N PRO A 723 59.85 -37.55 -37.10
CA PRO A 723 60.74 -37.02 -36.07
C PRO A 723 61.29 -35.63 -36.39
N GLU A 724 61.57 -35.33 -37.66
CA GLU A 724 62.04 -34.02 -38.10
C GLU A 724 60.98 -32.92 -37.89
N GLU A 725 59.71 -33.20 -38.22
CA GLU A 725 58.60 -32.25 -38.01
C GLU A 725 58.33 -31.97 -36.53
N PHE A 726 58.51 -32.97 -35.65
CA PHE A 726 58.33 -32.77 -34.22
C PHE A 726 59.48 -31.97 -33.57
N GLN A 727 60.69 -32.07 -34.12
CA GLN A 727 61.85 -31.34 -33.62
C GLN A 727 61.76 -29.84 -33.94
N GLU A 728 61.24 -29.48 -35.12
CA GLU A 728 60.95 -28.09 -35.50
C GLU A 728 59.86 -27.48 -34.60
N TYR A 729 58.82 -28.25 -34.26
CA TYR A 729 57.76 -27.84 -33.34
C TYR A 729 58.29 -27.49 -31.93
N SER A 730 59.29 -28.23 -31.43
CA SER A 730 59.78 -28.12 -30.05
C SER A 730 60.72 -26.93 -29.80
N LEU A 731 61.53 -26.53 -30.79
CA LEU A 731 62.50 -25.43 -30.65
C LEU A 731 61.86 -24.04 -30.53
N THR A 732 60.58 -23.91 -30.87
CA THR A 732 59.89 -22.62 -30.95
C THR A 732 59.21 -22.17 -29.65
N GLN A 733 59.24 -22.96 -28.57
CA GLN A 733 58.35 -22.78 -27.41
C GLN A 733 59.00 -22.37 -26.05
N THR A 734 60.32 -22.08 -25.96
CA THR A 734 61.04 -22.18 -24.66
C THR A 734 61.73 -20.92 -24.06
N GLN A 735 61.44 -19.67 -24.43
CA GLN A 735 62.14 -18.49 -23.84
C GLN A 735 61.26 -17.58 -22.95
N THR A 736 61.23 -17.77 -21.61
CA THR A 736 60.82 -16.71 -20.62
C THR A 736 61.15 -17.07 -19.14
N GLN A 737 61.51 -16.06 -18.30
CA GLN A 737 60.98 -15.77 -16.93
C GLN A 737 62.03 -15.30 -15.89
N LEU A 738 61.77 -14.18 -15.18
CA LEU A 738 62.01 -14.01 -13.73
C LEU A 738 61.24 -12.79 -13.13
N ASN A 739 60.51 -13.08 -12.04
CA ASN A 739 60.12 -12.25 -10.88
C ASN A 739 58.87 -11.33 -10.86
N GLN A 740 57.93 -11.71 -9.97
CA GLN A 740 57.02 -10.85 -9.20
C GLN A 740 56.97 -11.34 -7.74
N THR A 741 56.99 -10.44 -6.76
CA THR A 741 56.11 -10.40 -5.55
C THR A 741 56.47 -9.20 -4.63
N ASN A 742 55.45 -8.57 -4.03
CA ASN A 742 55.53 -7.54 -2.96
C ASN A 742 54.84 -8.05 -1.68
N SER A 743 55.36 -7.70 -0.49
CA SER A 743 54.57 -7.52 0.75
C SER A 743 55.26 -6.58 1.76
N SER A 744 54.43 -5.87 2.53
CA SER A 744 54.60 -4.67 3.38
C SER A 744 55.21 -4.86 4.79
N GLN A 745 55.71 -3.78 5.42
CA GLN A 745 56.08 -3.73 6.86
C GLN A 745 55.59 -2.45 7.56
N THR A 746 55.02 -2.58 8.76
CA THR A 746 55.24 -1.66 9.91
C THR A 746 55.11 -2.42 11.24
N THR A 747 56.02 -2.09 12.16
CA THR A 747 56.28 -2.73 13.45
C THR A 747 55.61 -1.96 14.61
N GLY A 748 54.70 -2.60 15.34
CA GLY A 748 54.11 -2.11 16.59
C GLY A 748 53.10 -3.12 17.16
N LEU A 749 53.04 -3.27 18.49
CA LEU A 749 52.09 -4.16 19.18
C LEU A 749 50.64 -3.76 18.85
N ALA A 750 49.84 -4.70 18.35
CA ALA A 750 48.48 -4.42 17.92
C ALA A 750 47.46 -4.76 19.02
N TYR A 751 46.67 -3.79 19.47
CA TYR A 751 45.51 -4.02 20.36
C TYR A 751 44.36 -4.73 19.63
N TYR A 752 44.29 -4.55 18.32
CA TYR A 752 43.35 -5.24 17.45
C TYR A 752 44.01 -5.57 16.11
N CYS A 753 43.59 -6.66 15.49
CA CYS A 753 44.09 -7.09 14.19
C CYS A 753 43.01 -7.92 13.49
N GLY A 754 42.98 -7.92 12.17
CA GLY A 754 42.04 -8.74 11.42
C GLY A 754 42.65 -9.21 10.11
N GLY A 755 42.07 -10.27 9.57
CA GLY A 755 42.57 -10.88 8.35
C GLY A 755 41.52 -11.76 7.68
N ILE A 756 41.88 -12.22 6.49
CA ILE A 756 41.10 -13.17 5.70
C ILE A 756 42.02 -14.35 5.46
N SER A 757 41.66 -15.51 5.99
CA SER A 757 42.37 -16.77 5.71
C SER A 757 42.10 -17.22 4.27
N SER A 758 43.02 -17.98 3.69
CA SER A 758 42.81 -18.54 2.34
C SER A 758 42.01 -19.84 2.42
N TYR A 759 41.01 -19.99 1.56
CA TYR A 759 40.19 -21.18 1.41
C TYR A 759 40.99 -22.45 1.09
N THR A 760 42.23 -22.32 0.60
CA THR A 760 43.12 -23.45 0.35
C THR A 760 43.67 -24.08 1.62
N LEU A 761 43.48 -23.44 2.79
CA LEU A 761 43.97 -23.92 4.08
C LEU A 761 43.02 -24.90 4.79
N TRP A 762 41.84 -25.18 4.24
CA TRP A 762 40.96 -26.22 4.78
C TRP A 762 41.59 -27.61 4.61
N GLN A 763 41.42 -28.45 5.63
CA GLN A 763 41.85 -29.85 5.64
C GLN A 763 40.73 -30.73 6.18
N THR A 764 40.66 -31.99 5.77
CA THR A 764 39.74 -32.95 6.38
C THR A 764 40.12 -33.20 7.84
N PHE A 765 39.13 -33.13 8.74
CA PHE A 765 39.32 -33.38 10.18
C PHE A 765 38.66 -34.69 10.63
N SER A 766 37.46 -34.97 10.14
CA SER A 766 36.67 -36.16 10.46
C SER A 766 35.90 -36.64 9.24
N SER A 767 35.15 -37.73 9.38
CA SER A 767 34.29 -38.26 8.31
C SER A 767 33.27 -37.23 7.81
N ASP A 768 32.91 -36.24 8.60
CA ASP A 768 31.85 -35.25 8.33
C ASP A 768 32.31 -33.78 8.46
N GLY A 769 33.57 -33.51 8.81
CA GLY A 769 34.06 -32.17 9.11
C GLY A 769 35.42 -31.84 8.51
N ILE A 770 35.64 -30.54 8.30
CA ILE A 770 36.91 -29.96 7.87
C ILE A 770 37.41 -28.95 8.91
N THR A 771 38.72 -28.70 8.93
CA THR A 771 39.39 -27.80 9.87
C THR A 771 40.33 -26.83 9.17
N MET A 772 40.52 -25.66 9.76
CA MET A 772 41.48 -24.66 9.31
C MET A 772 42.19 -24.06 10.53
N ILE A 773 43.52 -23.99 10.45
CA ILE A 773 44.36 -23.30 11.42
C ILE A 773 44.65 -21.91 10.87
N ILE A 774 44.34 -20.88 11.65
CA ILE A 774 44.48 -19.47 11.24
C ILE A 774 45.64 -18.87 12.01
N ASP A 775 46.71 -18.58 11.28
CA ASP A 775 47.92 -17.92 11.77
C ASP A 775 47.67 -16.40 11.94
N THR A 776 47.94 -15.89 13.14
CA THR A 776 47.83 -14.47 13.49
C THR A 776 49.15 -13.91 14.02
N THR A 777 50.28 -14.59 13.80
CA THR A 777 51.62 -14.16 14.24
C THR A 777 51.96 -12.76 13.77
N SER A 778 51.55 -12.38 12.55
CA SER A 778 51.78 -11.04 11.98
C SER A 778 51.17 -9.90 12.80
N CYS A 779 50.23 -10.20 13.69
CA CYS A 779 49.56 -9.21 14.54
C CYS A 779 50.32 -8.88 15.83
N ASN A 780 51.31 -9.69 16.23
CA ASN A 780 52.11 -9.47 17.44
C ASN A 780 51.26 -9.20 18.71
N PHE A 781 50.24 -10.01 18.98
CA PHE A 781 49.45 -9.89 20.21
C PHE A 781 50.29 -10.29 21.44
N ASN A 782 50.18 -9.54 22.54
CA ASN A 782 50.95 -9.80 23.77
C ASN A 782 50.26 -10.82 24.70
N SER A 783 48.98 -11.12 24.47
CA SER A 783 48.21 -12.12 25.20
C SER A 783 47.25 -12.83 24.23
N THR A 784 46.55 -13.87 24.68
CA THR A 784 45.55 -14.54 23.83
C THR A 784 44.35 -13.60 23.61
N PRO A 785 44.10 -13.13 22.38
CA PRO A 785 43.03 -12.18 22.12
C PRO A 785 41.67 -12.89 22.04
N LEU A 786 40.61 -12.10 22.13
CA LEU A 786 39.27 -12.55 21.78
C LEU A 786 39.14 -12.55 20.25
N TYR A 787 39.00 -13.74 19.66
CA TYR A 787 38.79 -13.90 18.22
C TYR A 787 37.31 -13.98 17.87
N PHE A 788 36.94 -13.31 16.79
CA PHE A 788 35.63 -13.34 16.17
C PHE A 788 35.80 -13.75 14.72
N THR A 789 34.98 -14.68 14.23
CA THR A 789 35.06 -15.17 12.86
C THR A 789 33.73 -15.03 12.12
N SER A 790 33.83 -14.91 10.80
CA SER A 790 32.74 -15.07 9.85
C SER A 790 33.25 -15.82 8.63
N MET A 791 32.34 -16.44 7.87
CA MET A 791 32.70 -17.15 6.63
C MET A 791 32.40 -16.27 5.43
N ALA A 792 33.36 -16.14 4.52
CA ALA A 792 33.18 -15.54 3.20
C ALA A 792 33.39 -16.60 2.12
N GLY A 793 32.69 -16.47 1.00
CA GLY A 793 32.84 -17.36 -0.14
C GLY A 793 31.90 -16.94 -1.27
N THR A 794 31.97 -17.65 -2.38
CA THR A 794 31.17 -17.36 -3.58
C THR A 794 29.75 -17.92 -3.52
N SER A 795 29.51 -18.96 -2.71
CA SER A 795 28.19 -19.56 -2.41
C SER A 795 28.22 -20.41 -1.14
N ASP A 796 27.06 -20.93 -0.73
CA ASP A 796 26.86 -22.09 0.16
C ASP A 796 27.47 -22.06 1.57
N HIS A 797 27.98 -20.91 2.02
CA HIS A 797 28.45 -20.74 3.39
C HIS A 797 27.33 -20.84 4.45
N TRP A 798 26.05 -20.71 4.05
CA TRP A 798 24.88 -20.93 4.90
C TRP A 798 24.74 -22.40 5.34
N ALA A 799 25.28 -23.34 4.56
CA ALA A 799 25.20 -24.77 4.84
C ALA A 799 26.23 -25.24 5.89
N LEU A 800 27.07 -24.33 6.37
CA LEU A 800 28.15 -24.61 7.30
C LEU A 800 27.73 -24.37 8.74
N ILE A 801 28.18 -25.26 9.62
CA ILE A 801 27.93 -25.19 11.07
C ILE A 801 29.28 -25.34 11.77
N GLY A 802 29.53 -24.49 12.78
CA GLY A 802 30.72 -24.57 13.63
C GLY A 802 31.83 -23.57 13.29
N TYR A 803 31.78 -22.92 12.12
CA TYR A 803 32.84 -22.00 11.68
C TYR A 803 33.01 -20.74 12.56
N THR A 804 32.05 -20.44 13.44
CA THR A 804 32.12 -19.37 14.44
C THR A 804 32.66 -19.83 15.79
N ALA A 805 32.88 -21.14 15.98
CA ALA A 805 33.44 -21.70 17.20
C ALA A 805 34.97 -21.68 17.14
N ILE A 806 35.59 -20.92 18.04
CA ILE A 806 37.04 -20.76 18.15
C ILE A 806 37.62 -21.82 19.07
N TYR A 807 38.58 -22.59 18.56
CA TYR A 807 39.27 -23.63 19.32
C TYR A 807 40.76 -23.29 19.46
N ARG A 808 41.33 -23.66 20.62
CA ARG A 808 42.75 -23.49 20.95
C ARG A 808 43.31 -22.09 20.62
N PRO A 809 42.63 -20.99 21.02
CA PRO A 809 43.16 -19.65 20.77
C PRO A 809 44.44 -19.44 21.57
N SER A 810 45.41 -18.79 20.93
CA SER A 810 46.65 -18.28 21.54
C SER A 810 46.93 -16.88 20.97
N SER A 811 48.00 -16.21 21.37
CA SER A 811 48.38 -14.91 20.78
C SER A 811 48.69 -14.97 19.28
N ASN A 812 48.99 -16.16 18.75
CA ASN A 812 49.59 -16.33 17.43
C ASN A 812 48.76 -17.20 16.48
N VAL A 813 47.75 -17.91 17.01
CA VAL A 813 46.98 -18.87 16.22
C VAL A 813 45.66 -19.20 16.91
N PHE A 814 44.66 -19.55 16.11
CA PHE A 814 43.47 -20.27 16.57
C PHE A 814 42.99 -21.26 15.50
N THR A 815 42.10 -22.18 15.86
CA THR A 815 41.58 -23.22 14.97
C THR A 815 40.07 -23.12 14.84
N VAL A 816 39.58 -23.35 13.62
CA VAL A 816 38.16 -23.42 13.30
C VAL A 816 37.84 -24.81 12.76
N TYR A 817 36.70 -25.35 13.17
CA TYR A 817 36.13 -26.58 12.62
C TYR A 817 34.78 -26.27 12.00
N THR A 818 34.50 -26.84 10.85
CA THR A 818 33.19 -26.72 10.22
C THR A 818 32.72 -28.05 9.68
N ARG A 819 31.42 -28.28 9.78
CA ARG A 819 30.72 -29.43 9.20
C ARG A 819 29.47 -28.95 8.49
N SER A 820 28.85 -29.83 7.73
CA SER A 820 27.57 -29.55 7.08
C SER A 820 26.65 -30.76 7.16
N THR A 821 25.36 -30.51 7.38
CA THR A 821 24.31 -31.53 7.21
C THR A 821 23.87 -31.67 5.75
N TYR A 822 24.36 -30.79 4.87
CA TYR A 822 24.00 -30.76 3.46
C TYR A 822 24.97 -31.57 2.60
N TYR A 823 26.25 -31.59 2.97
CA TYR A 823 27.28 -32.34 2.25
C TYR A 823 27.54 -33.70 2.90
N PRO A 824 27.73 -34.76 2.10
CA PRO A 824 27.65 -36.14 2.59
C PRO A 824 28.84 -36.59 3.45
N ASN A 825 30.02 -35.98 3.29
CA ASN A 825 31.23 -36.28 4.07
C ASN A 825 32.27 -35.14 4.00
N GLY A 826 33.29 -35.21 4.86
CA GLY A 826 34.36 -34.22 4.98
C GLY A 826 35.20 -34.06 3.71
N THR A 827 35.42 -35.11 2.93
CA THR A 827 36.17 -35.03 1.66
C THR A 827 35.40 -34.22 0.62
N PHE A 828 34.09 -34.46 0.50
CA PHE A 828 33.21 -33.69 -0.37
C PHE A 828 33.13 -32.23 0.10
N LEU A 829 33.02 -32.03 1.42
CA LEU A 829 33.02 -30.70 2.03
C LEU A 829 34.32 -29.93 1.74
N LEU A 830 35.47 -30.61 1.72
CA LEU A 830 36.76 -30.01 1.36
C LEU A 830 36.78 -29.56 -0.11
N ILE A 831 36.30 -30.39 -1.04
CA ILE A 831 36.21 -30.04 -2.48
C ILE A 831 35.32 -28.82 -2.68
N GLU A 832 34.17 -28.79 -2.02
CA GLU A 832 33.24 -27.66 -2.11
C GLU A 832 33.80 -26.40 -1.43
N SER A 833 34.57 -26.54 -0.36
CA SER A 833 35.27 -25.40 0.25
C SER A 833 36.26 -24.72 -0.71
N GLN A 834 36.91 -25.50 -1.58
CA GLN A 834 37.80 -24.98 -2.62
C GLN A 834 37.01 -24.37 -3.78
N ARG A 835 35.94 -25.04 -4.22
CA ARG A 835 35.06 -24.56 -5.31
C ARG A 835 34.38 -23.24 -4.97
N PHE A 836 33.85 -23.13 -3.76
CA PHE A 836 33.15 -21.94 -3.26
C PHE A 836 34.08 -20.94 -2.57
N GLN A 837 35.37 -21.22 -2.53
CA GLN A 837 36.40 -20.34 -1.98
C GLN A 837 36.05 -19.87 -0.56
N TRP A 838 35.71 -20.82 0.31
CA TRP A 838 35.33 -20.52 1.70
C TRP A 838 36.53 -20.04 2.51
N ASN A 839 36.63 -18.73 2.68
CA ASN A 839 37.61 -18.05 3.50
C ASN A 839 37.01 -17.75 4.88
N VAL A 840 37.77 -17.92 5.95
CA VAL A 840 37.39 -17.39 7.27
C VAL A 840 37.92 -15.97 7.39
N ASN A 841 37.00 -15.00 7.46
CA ASN A 841 37.31 -13.65 7.90
C ASN A 841 37.40 -13.64 9.42
N TRP A 842 38.39 -12.97 9.98
CA TRP A 842 38.58 -12.95 11.41
C TRP A 842 39.04 -11.60 11.93
N PHE A 843 38.73 -11.35 13.19
CA PHE A 843 39.13 -10.18 13.95
C PHE A 843 39.54 -10.60 15.36
N GLY A 844 40.72 -10.21 15.81
CA GLY A 844 41.24 -10.45 17.15
C GLY A 844 41.37 -9.14 17.92
N LEU A 845 40.93 -9.16 19.18
CA LEU A 845 41.04 -8.04 20.12
C LEU A 845 41.80 -8.49 21.37
N SER A 846 43.01 -7.98 21.59
CA SER A 846 43.78 -8.22 22.82
C SER A 846 43.38 -7.20 23.87
N ARG A 847 43.22 -7.66 25.12
CA ARG A 847 43.11 -6.77 26.28
C ARG A 847 44.44 -6.12 26.62
#